data_AF-A0A6A7RY39-F1
#
_entry.id   AF-A0A6A7RY39-F1
#
_cell.length_a   1.000
_cell.length_b   1.000
_cell.length_c   1.000
_cell.angle_alpha   90.00
_cell.angle_beta   90.00
_cell.angle_gamma   90.00
#
_symmetry.space_group_name_H-M   'P 1'
#
loop_
_entity.id
_entity.type
_entity.pdbx_description
1 polymer ?
#
loop_
_entity_poly.entity_id
_entity_poly.type
_entity_poly.pdbx_seq_one_letter_code
_entity_poly.pdbx_strand_id
1 'polypeptide(L)'
;MTSHPPSSSCVSAAGIPSPLTSTPSSLPEEPLPAGCKSGGRAAPAPDFPAVPDYSRITNAEFANAIFQPLAEGASAAICSKPGNPEKGGWLALGLGSLANRCPAGNNNYCNCASFKVQDDGSVQARKSHAVAVHFIVLDDLGTKAAFELLGDFKLSWLLETSTGNFQGGIILDSPLSVAEAERLLGAIIHKGLCDPGATGAGGRWARLPVGTNGKEKHRGADGSPFRCRLVRWDPERRYSASDVIAGLRLEVATDPAQAIEATPRALPDLTDSGFLPKAAANPVVAALKECGLYKAETRPGRHEITCPWVGEHTGQLDNGAAYFEPDERYPSGGFCCQHSHRDKYHIRELTNFLGVGSQKLSSSHPPPEPIPALPVESDEGVIRRLAELTVMDYDRVRKDEANKLGVQLRTLDEKVKAARRADDTSESLPFPVVAAWPEPIVPADLLGSIVATINRFLILSPEEVIASALWVAHTYLVEKSQHSPLLIVNAPERACGKTRLQTVLGRMACRPLFAANATPSAIFRSIEVWHPTIFIDECDTFLRDNSELIGMINAGYERGGGLLRSESAGDSFTPRRFSVYSAKCIAGIALEKHLPDATMSRGVILNLRRRLPSESVARLRHADEGVFDVLASQLVRFAADFGQEIGRWLPALPDELGDREQDNWEPLLAIAACAGPEWLARATAAALKLSEDGGSAETIGSRLLADIRTIFATEQAADFGRAKVKVTKISSVDLTAALADLDEAPWGTWNHGKPITQVQLASLLKQYRIKSKTVRLGAHDTPKGYSLAQFSDVFTRYLRPTPPEEEPDLSESPEPMDAKESVVAAPATVVENVPPEPPHRHTATRKPLRGMESCGVAAVSGVGHGESGDGPATADLESEDVGDAPPIDNADEDVDDFWSIGAFGLAVADDSEDEPLPF
;
A
#
# COMPACT_ATOMS: atom_id res chain seq x y z
N MET A 1 -45.60 52.50 9.22
CA MET A 1 -44.60 53.58 9.31
C MET A 1 -43.59 53.33 8.19
N THR A 2 -43.67 54.03 7.04
CA THR A 2 -43.20 55.40 6.76
C THR A 2 -41.67 55.54 6.70
N SER A 3 -41.04 56.08 5.64
CA SER A 3 -41.56 56.47 4.30
C SER A 3 -40.45 56.93 3.34
N HIS A 4 -40.38 56.33 2.14
CA HIS A 4 -39.95 56.88 0.83
C HIS A 4 -38.52 57.47 0.60
N PRO A 5 -38.05 57.57 -0.68
CA PRO A 5 -36.65 57.84 -1.07
C PRO A 5 -36.58 59.23 -1.81
N PRO A 6 -36.06 59.54 -3.04
CA PRO A 6 -35.42 58.74 -4.11
C PRO A 6 -34.22 59.40 -4.91
N SER A 7 -33.71 58.67 -5.91
CA SER A 7 -33.28 59.04 -7.30
C SER A 7 -32.95 60.50 -7.72
N SER A 8 -32.08 60.82 -8.72
CA SER A 8 -31.16 60.02 -9.57
C SER A 8 -30.37 60.86 -10.61
N SER A 9 -29.23 60.30 -11.08
CA SER A 9 -28.74 60.24 -12.50
C SER A 9 -28.26 61.46 -13.31
N CYS A 10 -27.46 61.15 -14.35
CA CYS A 10 -27.07 61.93 -15.56
C CYS A 10 -25.94 62.98 -15.41
N VAL A 11 -25.02 63.20 -16.38
CA VAL A 11 -24.73 62.49 -17.67
C VAL A 11 -23.25 62.67 -18.09
N SER A 12 -22.78 61.87 -19.07
CA SER A 12 -21.37 61.71 -19.51
C SER A 12 -20.78 62.82 -20.40
N ALA A 13 -19.43 63.00 -20.37
CA ALA A 13 -18.58 63.51 -21.47
C ALA A 13 -17.08 63.20 -21.21
N ALA A 14 -16.18 63.40 -22.20
CA ALA A 14 -14.75 63.06 -22.14
C ALA A 14 -13.79 64.27 -22.36
N GLY A 15 -12.53 64.21 -21.90
CA GLY A 15 -11.53 65.28 -22.09
C GLY A 15 -10.13 65.01 -21.47
N ILE A 16 -9.10 65.73 -21.98
CA ILE A 16 -7.63 65.51 -21.87
C ILE A 16 -6.94 66.91 -22.03
N PRO A 17 -5.72 67.28 -21.50
CA PRO A 17 -4.55 66.51 -21.03
C PRO A 17 -3.86 66.98 -19.69
N SER A 18 -2.64 66.45 -19.45
CA SER A 18 -1.44 66.89 -18.68
C SER A 18 -1.07 68.41 -18.75
N PRO A 19 -0.02 69.00 -18.06
CA PRO A 19 1.23 68.38 -17.55
C PRO A 19 2.02 68.93 -16.30
N LEU A 20 2.96 68.09 -15.80
CA LEU A 20 4.37 68.29 -15.34
C LEU A 20 4.87 69.38 -14.32
N THR A 21 5.46 68.88 -13.22
CA THR A 21 6.77 69.21 -12.55
C THR A 21 7.16 70.57 -11.91
N SER A 22 7.62 70.55 -10.64
CA SER A 22 9.00 70.94 -10.20
C SER A 22 9.28 70.73 -8.68
N THR A 23 10.56 70.71 -8.27
CA THR A 23 11.18 70.48 -6.92
C THR A 23 11.76 71.82 -6.33
N PRO A 24 12.50 71.97 -5.17
CA PRO A 24 13.38 71.01 -4.42
C PRO A 24 13.63 71.19 -2.87
N SER A 25 14.50 70.33 -2.27
CA SER A 25 15.76 70.69 -1.52
C SER A 25 16.02 70.14 -0.08
N SER A 26 17.31 69.89 0.21
CA SER A 26 18.06 69.85 1.52
C SER A 26 18.27 68.54 2.32
N LEU A 27 19.37 68.51 3.12
CA LEU A 27 20.10 67.40 3.81
C LEU A 27 20.42 67.83 5.29
N PRO A 28 21.15 67.11 6.22
CA PRO A 28 22.03 65.91 6.09
C PRO A 28 22.09 64.85 7.25
N GLU A 29 22.84 63.76 6.98
CA GLU A 29 23.79 62.95 7.80
C GLU A 29 23.51 62.37 9.23
N GLU A 30 23.43 61.01 9.29
CA GLU A 30 24.27 60.02 10.05
C GLU A 30 24.62 60.14 11.57
N PRO A 31 24.95 59.04 12.32
CA PRO A 31 25.78 57.88 11.92
C PRO A 31 25.36 56.44 12.35
N LEU A 32 26.25 55.50 12.00
CA LEU A 32 26.16 54.02 12.04
C LEU A 32 26.28 53.37 13.45
N PRO A 33 26.06 52.04 13.57
CA PRO A 33 27.22 51.13 13.46
C PRO A 33 27.06 50.01 12.41
N ALA A 34 28.19 49.56 11.85
CA ALA A 34 28.25 48.58 10.76
C ALA A 34 28.57 47.15 11.23
N GLY A 35 28.10 46.15 10.49
CA GLY A 35 28.32 44.71 10.78
C GLY A 35 28.21 43.80 9.55
N CYS A 36 28.70 44.25 8.39
CA CYS A 36 28.46 43.59 7.10
C CYS A 36 29.61 42.70 6.62
N LYS A 37 29.32 41.40 6.40
CA LYS A 37 29.95 40.51 5.39
C LYS A 37 28.85 39.56 4.89
N SER A 38 28.33 39.69 3.68
CA SER A 38 28.93 39.33 2.37
C SER A 38 29.28 37.83 2.26
N GLY A 39 28.73 37.05 1.33
CA GLY A 39 27.68 37.35 0.35
C GLY A 39 27.71 36.37 -0.83
N GLY A 40 26.57 36.19 -1.51
CA GLY A 40 26.48 35.43 -2.76
C GLY A 40 25.81 36.29 -3.83
N ARG A 41 26.56 36.70 -4.86
CA ARG A 41 25.98 37.37 -6.03
C ARG A 41 25.21 36.34 -6.85
N ALA A 42 23.93 36.61 -7.14
CA ALA A 42 23.33 36.05 -8.34
C ALA A 42 24.10 36.57 -9.56
N ALA A 43 24.33 35.72 -10.55
CA ALA A 43 24.84 36.16 -11.84
C ALA A 43 23.80 37.09 -12.51
N PRO A 44 24.22 38.14 -13.24
CA PRO A 44 23.29 38.86 -14.11
C PRO A 44 22.74 37.87 -15.15
N ALA A 45 21.44 37.94 -15.44
CA ALA A 45 20.89 37.23 -16.58
C ALA A 45 21.59 37.71 -17.87
N PRO A 46 21.83 36.83 -18.86
CA PRO A 46 22.45 37.24 -20.11
C PRO A 46 21.55 38.27 -20.82
N ASP A 47 22.15 39.29 -21.44
CA ASP A 47 21.44 40.29 -22.24
C ASP A 47 20.84 39.62 -23.49
N PHE A 48 19.59 39.17 -23.37
CA PHE A 48 18.82 38.68 -24.50
C PHE A 48 18.53 39.86 -25.46
N PRO A 49 18.94 39.79 -26.75
CA PRO A 49 18.62 40.83 -27.71
C PRO A 49 17.09 40.95 -27.87
N ALA A 50 16.62 42.18 -28.10
CA ALA A 50 15.22 42.62 -28.04
C ALA A 50 14.20 41.50 -28.35
N VAL A 51 13.65 40.92 -27.28
CA VAL A 51 12.79 39.73 -27.33
C VAL A 51 11.50 40.06 -28.09
N PRO A 52 11.12 39.28 -29.13
CA PRO A 52 9.83 39.43 -29.80
C PRO A 52 8.66 39.29 -28.81
N ASP A 53 7.57 40.04 -29.02
CA ASP A 53 6.41 40.00 -28.13
C ASP A 53 5.62 38.69 -28.27
N TYR A 54 6.05 37.66 -27.55
CA TYR A 54 5.39 36.37 -27.47
C TYR A 54 4.14 36.36 -26.57
N SER A 55 3.74 37.49 -25.98
CA SER A 55 2.58 37.55 -25.06
C SER A 55 1.24 37.18 -25.70
N ARG A 56 1.19 37.18 -27.04
CA ARG A 56 0.01 36.82 -27.85
C ARG A 56 -0.16 35.32 -28.06
N ILE A 57 0.87 34.50 -27.82
CA ILE A 57 0.82 33.04 -28.03
C ILE A 57 -0.08 32.41 -26.98
N THR A 58 -1.23 31.87 -27.41
CA THR A 58 -2.16 31.16 -26.54
C THR A 58 -1.65 29.75 -26.21
N ASN A 59 -2.20 29.17 -25.13
CA ASN A 59 -1.94 27.77 -24.78
C ASN A 59 -2.38 26.78 -25.87
N ALA A 60 -3.38 27.14 -26.69
CA ALA A 60 -3.86 26.32 -27.80
C ALA A 60 -2.88 26.30 -28.97
N GLU A 61 -2.37 27.46 -29.38
CA GLU A 61 -1.33 27.56 -30.41
C GLU A 61 -0.03 26.87 -29.96
N PHE A 62 0.39 27.10 -28.72
CA PHE A 62 1.56 26.45 -28.12
C PHE A 62 1.46 24.91 -28.14
N ALA A 63 0.32 24.35 -27.72
CA ALA A 63 0.14 22.90 -27.71
C ALA A 63 0.01 22.31 -29.11
N ASN A 64 -0.79 22.93 -30.00
CA ASN A 64 -0.99 22.45 -31.36
C ASN A 64 0.32 22.45 -32.18
N ALA A 65 1.16 23.46 -32.02
CA ALA A 65 2.47 23.54 -32.67
C ALA A 65 3.48 22.48 -32.20
N ILE A 66 3.24 21.84 -31.05
CA ILE A 66 4.09 20.77 -30.50
C ILE A 66 3.57 19.38 -30.92
N PHE A 67 2.31 19.07 -30.60
CA PHE A 67 1.80 17.69 -30.62
C PHE A 67 1.31 17.17 -31.98
N GLN A 68 1.30 17.98 -33.04
CA GLN A 68 0.82 17.54 -34.35
C GLN A 68 1.95 16.95 -35.22
N PRO A 69 1.75 15.80 -35.90
CA PRO A 69 0.57 14.93 -35.84
C PRO A 69 0.52 14.05 -34.58
N LEU A 70 -0.68 13.79 -34.08
CA LEU A 70 -0.94 12.74 -33.08
C LEU A 70 -1.24 11.40 -33.77
N ALA A 71 -0.92 10.30 -33.09
CA ALA A 71 -1.35 8.96 -33.51
C ALA A 71 -2.88 8.81 -33.37
N GLU A 72 -3.47 7.93 -34.19
CA GLU A 72 -4.90 7.62 -34.12
C GLU A 72 -5.28 7.06 -32.74
N GLY A 73 -6.40 7.53 -32.17
CA GLY A 73 -6.81 7.18 -30.81
C GLY A 73 -5.93 7.76 -29.68
N ALA A 74 -4.98 8.65 -29.96
CA ALA A 74 -4.15 9.31 -28.95
C ALA A 74 -4.54 10.79 -28.74
N SER A 75 -4.37 11.29 -27.51
CA SER A 75 -4.55 12.70 -27.16
C SER A 75 -3.46 13.16 -26.19
N ALA A 76 -2.95 14.38 -26.35
CA ALA A 76 -2.05 14.98 -25.36
C ALA A 76 -2.84 15.49 -24.15
N ALA A 77 -2.28 15.29 -22.96
CA ALA A 77 -2.95 15.61 -21.70
C ALA A 77 -2.62 17.03 -21.22
N ILE A 78 -3.63 17.73 -20.71
CA ILE A 78 -3.52 19.03 -20.03
C ILE A 78 -4.05 18.93 -18.58
N CYS A 79 -3.58 19.83 -17.72
CA CYS A 79 -4.07 19.97 -16.35
C CYS A 79 -4.12 21.46 -15.95
N SER A 80 -5.14 21.87 -15.19
CA SER A 80 -5.25 23.22 -14.65
C SER A 80 -5.56 23.17 -13.15
N LYS A 81 -4.83 23.95 -12.34
CA LYS A 81 -4.97 23.96 -10.88
C LYS A 81 -5.07 25.40 -10.34
N PRO A 82 -6.19 25.80 -9.71
CA PRO A 82 -6.30 27.10 -9.03
C PRO A 82 -5.48 27.10 -7.72
N GLY A 83 -5.05 28.29 -7.27
CA GLY A 83 -4.34 28.44 -6.00
C GLY A 83 -2.93 27.82 -5.99
N ASN A 84 -2.53 27.17 -4.89
CA ASN A 84 -1.24 26.48 -4.81
C ASN A 84 -1.31 25.14 -5.58
N PRO A 85 -0.46 24.91 -6.61
CA PRO A 85 -0.47 23.66 -7.39
C PRO A 85 -0.10 22.40 -6.60
N GLU A 86 0.42 22.53 -5.37
CA GLU A 86 0.71 21.41 -4.46
C GLU A 86 -0.56 20.85 -3.77
N LYS A 87 -1.71 21.55 -3.87
CA LYS A 87 -3.00 21.07 -3.35
C LYS A 87 -3.83 20.41 -4.47
N GLY A 88 -4.59 19.37 -4.11
CA GLY A 88 -5.45 18.60 -5.03
C GLY A 88 -4.69 17.70 -6.00
N GLY A 89 -5.41 16.81 -6.69
CA GLY A 89 -4.85 15.85 -7.65
C GLY A 89 -4.40 16.47 -8.99
N TRP A 90 -3.94 15.61 -9.90
CA TRP A 90 -3.58 15.97 -11.28
C TRP A 90 -4.64 15.41 -12.24
N LEU A 91 -5.74 16.14 -12.42
CA LEU A 91 -6.79 15.76 -13.37
C LEU A 91 -6.29 16.01 -14.79
N ALA A 92 -6.12 14.93 -15.55
CA ALA A 92 -5.81 14.99 -16.97
C ALA A 92 -7.08 15.23 -17.80
N LEU A 93 -6.99 16.14 -18.76
CA LEU A 93 -8.01 16.42 -19.78
C LEU A 93 -7.36 16.35 -21.17
N GLY A 94 -8.13 16.06 -22.22
CA GLY A 94 -7.62 16.11 -23.60
C GLY A 94 -7.47 17.54 -24.14
N LEU A 95 -6.65 17.72 -25.18
CA LEU A 95 -6.35 19.04 -25.79
C LEU A 95 -7.59 19.90 -26.10
N GLY A 96 -8.70 19.29 -26.54
CA GLY A 96 -9.95 20.02 -26.84
C GLY A 96 -10.53 20.83 -25.67
N SER A 97 -10.12 20.55 -24.44
CA SER A 97 -10.51 21.32 -23.25
C SER A 97 -9.73 22.63 -23.03
N LEU A 98 -8.67 22.90 -23.79
CA LEU A 98 -7.70 23.99 -23.53
C LEU A 98 -8.35 25.37 -23.34
N ALA A 99 -9.23 25.78 -24.26
CA ALA A 99 -9.85 27.10 -24.23
C ALA A 99 -10.77 27.30 -23.01
N ASN A 100 -11.46 26.25 -22.57
CA ASN A 100 -12.53 26.32 -21.57
C ASN A 100 -12.11 25.88 -20.16
N ARG A 101 -10.94 25.23 -20.02
CA ARG A 101 -10.51 24.59 -18.75
C ARG A 101 -9.11 25.02 -18.27
N CYS A 102 -8.36 25.81 -19.04
CA CYS A 102 -7.05 26.35 -18.65
C CYS A 102 -7.05 27.90 -18.58
N PRO A 103 -7.81 28.54 -17.67
CA PRO A 103 -7.88 30.00 -17.56
C PRO A 103 -6.55 30.60 -17.10
N ALA A 104 -6.23 31.80 -17.57
CA ALA A 104 -4.93 32.46 -17.34
C ALA A 104 -4.54 32.68 -15.87
N GLY A 105 -5.52 32.69 -14.95
CA GLY A 105 -5.28 32.81 -13.50
C GLY A 105 -4.77 31.55 -12.81
N ASN A 106 -4.89 30.37 -13.45
CA ASN A 106 -4.51 29.08 -12.87
C ASN A 106 -3.08 28.66 -13.20
N ASN A 107 -2.55 27.70 -12.43
CA ASN A 107 -1.37 26.94 -12.83
C ASN A 107 -1.79 25.97 -13.95
N ASN A 108 -1.40 26.28 -15.18
CA ASN A 108 -1.75 25.51 -16.37
C ASN A 108 -0.54 24.69 -16.85
N TYR A 109 -0.81 23.44 -17.23
CA TYR A 109 0.22 22.46 -17.61
C TYR A 109 -0.21 21.61 -18.81
N CYS A 110 0.76 21.19 -19.62
CA CYS A 110 0.63 20.10 -20.58
C CYS A 110 1.62 18.98 -20.22
N ASN A 111 1.32 17.74 -20.62
CA ASN A 111 2.21 16.61 -20.42
C ASN A 111 3.20 16.49 -21.60
N CYS A 112 4.41 15.99 -21.36
CA CYS A 112 5.40 15.73 -22.41
C CYS A 112 4.96 14.62 -23.38
N ALA A 113 4.04 13.75 -22.96
CA ALA A 113 3.52 12.62 -23.73
C ALA A 113 2.08 12.79 -24.24
N SER A 114 1.77 12.08 -25.32
CA SER A 114 0.39 11.77 -25.74
C SER A 114 -0.04 10.40 -25.20
N PHE A 115 -1.30 10.27 -24.80
CA PHE A 115 -1.85 9.07 -24.15
C PHE A 115 -3.00 8.47 -24.97
N LYS A 116 -3.23 7.15 -24.86
CA LYS A 116 -4.37 6.48 -25.49
C LYS A 116 -5.68 6.99 -24.87
N VAL A 117 -6.58 7.50 -25.70
CA VAL A 117 -7.97 7.82 -25.31
C VAL A 117 -8.67 6.51 -24.93
N GLN A 118 -9.40 6.52 -23.83
CA GLN A 118 -10.17 5.37 -23.35
C GLN A 118 -11.53 5.32 -24.07
N ASP A 119 -12.24 4.20 -23.97
CA ASP A 119 -13.48 3.97 -24.72
C ASP A 119 -14.64 4.90 -24.25
N ASP A 120 -14.52 5.52 -23.07
CA ASP A 120 -15.39 6.57 -22.54
C ASP A 120 -15.00 8.00 -22.99
N GLY A 121 -14.00 8.13 -23.86
CA GLY A 121 -13.42 9.41 -24.30
C GLY A 121 -12.45 10.06 -23.31
N SER A 122 -12.17 9.43 -22.15
CA SER A 122 -11.27 10.00 -21.14
C SER A 122 -9.79 9.86 -21.51
N VAL A 123 -8.95 10.74 -20.94
CA VAL A 123 -7.49 10.75 -21.15
C VAL A 123 -6.81 10.55 -19.80
N GLN A 124 -6.12 9.42 -19.61
CA GLN A 124 -5.41 9.12 -18.36
C GLN A 124 -3.90 9.33 -18.55
N ALA A 125 -3.35 10.35 -17.89
CA ALA A 125 -1.91 10.66 -17.91
C ALA A 125 -1.09 9.70 -17.04
N ARG A 126 -1.09 8.41 -17.41
CA ARG A 126 -0.38 7.30 -16.75
C ARG A 126 0.69 6.75 -17.70
N LYS A 127 1.89 6.42 -17.20
CA LYS A 127 2.99 5.86 -18.02
C LYS A 127 2.58 4.61 -18.82
N SER A 128 1.69 3.78 -18.28
CA SER A 128 1.12 2.60 -18.95
C SER A 128 0.19 2.91 -20.13
N HIS A 129 -0.33 4.15 -20.24
CA HIS A 129 -1.21 4.59 -21.32
C HIS A 129 -0.50 5.59 -22.25
N ALA A 130 0.78 5.91 -22.00
CA ALA A 130 1.58 6.83 -22.80
C ALA A 130 1.98 6.17 -24.12
N VAL A 131 1.67 6.83 -25.23
CA VAL A 131 1.89 6.34 -26.61
C VAL A 131 3.25 6.81 -27.14
N ALA A 132 3.55 8.10 -27.00
CA ALA A 132 4.80 8.71 -27.45
C ALA A 132 5.09 10.01 -26.71
N VAL A 133 6.36 10.40 -26.64
CA VAL A 133 6.86 11.66 -26.05
C VAL A 133 7.21 12.64 -27.18
N HIS A 134 6.68 13.86 -27.11
CA HIS A 134 6.74 14.87 -28.19
C HIS A 134 7.77 15.97 -27.95
N PHE A 135 8.17 16.19 -26.70
CA PHE A 135 9.23 17.12 -26.33
C PHE A 135 9.87 16.72 -25.00
N ILE A 136 11.12 17.14 -24.79
CA ILE A 136 11.81 17.05 -23.50
C ILE A 136 11.77 18.44 -22.84
N VAL A 137 11.56 18.49 -21.52
CA VAL A 137 11.61 19.72 -20.71
C VAL A 137 12.81 19.69 -19.75
N LEU A 138 13.52 20.81 -19.71
CA LEU A 138 14.57 21.13 -18.75
C LEU A 138 13.95 22.00 -17.63
N ASP A 139 14.08 21.56 -16.38
CA ASP A 139 13.55 22.28 -15.21
C ASP A 139 14.64 23.02 -14.45
N ASP A 140 14.25 24.10 -13.76
CA ASP A 140 15.10 24.96 -12.92
C ASP A 140 16.36 25.52 -13.62
N LEU A 141 16.25 25.83 -14.93
CA LEU A 141 17.27 26.57 -15.67
C LEU A 141 17.41 27.99 -15.07
N GLY A 142 18.65 28.39 -14.79
CA GLY A 142 18.98 29.68 -14.18
C GLY A 142 19.07 29.68 -12.66
N THR A 143 18.56 28.65 -11.96
CA THR A 143 18.69 28.53 -10.49
C THR A 143 19.40 27.26 -10.02
N LYS A 144 19.19 26.12 -10.67
CA LYS A 144 19.90 24.85 -10.40
C LYS A 144 20.74 24.40 -11.59
N ALA A 145 20.18 24.48 -12.80
CA ALA A 145 20.87 24.13 -14.03
C ALA A 145 21.44 25.40 -14.69
N ALA A 146 22.75 25.42 -14.93
CA ALA A 146 23.44 26.58 -15.50
C ALA A 146 23.24 26.66 -17.02
N PHE A 147 22.85 27.84 -17.52
CA PHE A 147 22.71 28.08 -18.96
C PHE A 147 24.00 27.81 -19.76
N GLU A 148 25.17 27.98 -19.13
CA GLU A 148 26.49 27.69 -19.70
C GLU A 148 26.63 26.23 -20.19
N LEU A 149 25.95 25.27 -19.56
CA LEU A 149 26.01 23.86 -19.93
C LEU A 149 25.30 23.53 -21.25
N LEU A 150 24.45 24.44 -21.77
CA LEU A 150 23.83 24.32 -23.09
C LEU A 150 24.82 24.67 -24.22
N GLY A 151 25.83 25.51 -23.94
CA GLY A 151 26.74 26.04 -24.96
C GLY A 151 25.98 26.70 -26.11
N ASP A 152 26.29 26.30 -27.34
CA ASP A 152 25.63 26.78 -28.56
C ASP A 152 24.22 26.19 -28.81
N PHE A 153 23.76 25.25 -27.97
CA PHE A 153 22.49 24.55 -28.18
C PHE A 153 21.28 25.47 -27.98
N LYS A 154 20.37 25.46 -28.95
CA LYS A 154 19.24 26.39 -29.02
C LYS A 154 17.93 25.66 -28.67
N LEU A 155 17.39 25.96 -27.50
CA LEU A 155 16.07 25.48 -27.08
C LEU A 155 14.97 25.93 -28.07
N SER A 156 13.99 25.07 -28.31
CA SER A 156 12.79 25.35 -29.13
C SER A 156 11.86 26.35 -28.44
N TRP A 157 11.80 26.31 -27.11
CA TRP A 157 11.12 27.33 -26.31
C TRP A 157 11.80 27.56 -24.95
N LEU A 158 11.56 28.74 -24.36
CA LEU A 158 12.02 29.09 -23.02
C LEU A 158 10.91 29.86 -22.31
N LEU A 159 10.48 29.35 -21.15
CA LEU A 159 9.36 29.87 -20.36
C LEU A 159 9.85 30.28 -18.98
N GLU A 160 9.68 31.54 -18.60
CA GLU A 160 9.92 31.99 -17.22
C GLU A 160 8.75 31.55 -16.33
N THR A 161 9.07 30.86 -15.23
CA THR A 161 8.10 30.21 -14.34
C THR A 161 8.00 30.87 -12.97
N SER A 162 9.07 31.53 -12.55
CA SER A 162 9.17 32.53 -11.48
C SER A 162 10.38 33.41 -11.80
N THR A 163 10.51 34.57 -11.16
CA THR A 163 11.57 35.56 -11.45
C THR A 163 12.95 34.92 -11.53
N GLY A 164 13.55 34.90 -12.73
CA GLY A 164 14.89 34.34 -12.97
C GLY A 164 14.98 32.80 -13.01
N ASN A 165 13.86 32.07 -13.01
CA ASN A 165 13.82 30.61 -13.08
C ASN A 165 12.98 30.11 -14.28
N PHE A 166 13.60 29.32 -15.15
CA PHE A 166 13.05 29.01 -16.46
C PHE A 166 12.84 27.50 -16.67
N GLN A 167 11.80 27.17 -17.45
CA GLN A 167 11.66 25.87 -18.11
C GLN A 167 12.11 26.00 -19.57
N GLY A 168 12.95 25.07 -20.03
CA GLY A 168 13.45 25.01 -21.41
C GLY A 168 12.87 23.83 -22.16
N GLY A 169 12.36 24.05 -23.38
CA GLY A 169 11.78 23.01 -24.22
C GLY A 169 12.66 22.60 -25.37
N ILE A 170 12.72 21.29 -25.63
CA ILE A 170 13.32 20.68 -26.82
C ILE A 170 12.23 19.87 -27.51
N ILE A 171 11.65 20.42 -28.57
CA ILE A 171 10.61 19.75 -29.38
C ILE A 171 11.28 18.70 -30.26
N LEU A 172 10.70 17.50 -30.34
CA LEU A 172 11.22 16.41 -31.14
C LEU A 172 10.73 16.51 -32.59
N ASP A 173 11.54 16.06 -33.56
CA ASP A 173 11.15 16.00 -34.97
C ASP A 173 10.21 14.82 -35.25
N SER A 174 10.49 13.67 -34.62
CA SER A 174 9.65 12.49 -34.54
C SER A 174 9.36 12.17 -33.07
N PRO A 175 8.11 11.91 -32.66
CA PRO A 175 7.79 11.51 -31.29
C PRO A 175 8.52 10.22 -30.90
N LEU A 176 9.23 10.24 -29.77
CA LEU A 176 10.01 9.10 -29.27
C LEU A 176 9.14 8.13 -28.47
N SER A 177 9.53 6.84 -28.42
CA SER A 177 8.96 5.93 -27.42
C SER A 177 9.33 6.38 -26.01
N VAL A 178 8.53 5.98 -25.02
CA VAL A 178 8.76 6.32 -23.61
C VAL A 178 10.15 5.90 -23.14
N ALA A 179 10.66 4.74 -23.58
CA ALA A 179 11.97 4.23 -23.21
C ALA A 179 13.13 5.02 -23.85
N GLU A 180 12.99 5.47 -25.09
CA GLU A 180 14.00 6.33 -25.75
C GLU A 180 14.04 7.71 -25.11
N ALA A 181 12.88 8.30 -24.85
CA ALA A 181 12.76 9.59 -24.18
C ALA A 181 13.30 9.54 -22.74
N GLU A 182 13.14 8.43 -22.03
CA GLU A 182 13.71 8.24 -20.69
C GLU A 182 15.24 8.07 -20.72
N ARG A 183 15.80 7.31 -21.67
CA ARG A 183 17.27 7.25 -21.88
C ARG A 183 17.86 8.63 -22.22
N LEU A 184 17.22 9.37 -23.12
CA LEU A 184 17.66 10.72 -23.50
C LEU A 184 17.59 11.70 -22.33
N LEU A 185 16.49 11.69 -21.56
CA LEU A 185 16.34 12.50 -20.36
C LEU A 185 17.34 12.11 -19.26
N GLY A 186 17.63 10.82 -19.09
CA GLY A 186 18.65 10.34 -18.15
C GLY A 186 20.05 10.88 -18.47
N ALA A 187 20.45 10.88 -19.75
CA ALA A 187 21.71 11.46 -20.18
C ALA A 187 21.78 13.00 -19.98
N ILE A 188 20.67 13.70 -20.19
CA ILE A 188 20.53 15.14 -19.91
C ILE A 188 20.66 15.43 -18.40
N ILE A 189 20.04 14.62 -17.55
CA ILE A 189 20.14 14.72 -16.08
C ILE A 189 21.57 14.43 -15.61
N HIS A 190 22.23 13.39 -16.16
CA HIS A 190 23.62 13.06 -15.84
C HIS A 190 24.59 14.21 -16.18
N LYS A 191 24.28 15.01 -17.21
CA LYS A 191 25.04 16.23 -17.56
C LYS A 191 24.75 17.43 -16.64
N GLY A 192 23.80 17.35 -15.71
CA GLY A 192 23.43 18.46 -14.83
C GLY A 192 22.59 19.56 -15.51
N LEU A 193 21.98 19.26 -16.66
CA LEU A 193 21.10 20.19 -17.40
C LEU A 193 19.65 20.20 -16.90
N CYS A 194 19.33 19.38 -15.88
CA CYS A 194 18.00 19.18 -15.34
C CYS A 194 18.11 18.62 -13.91
N ASP A 195 17.12 18.86 -13.05
CA ASP A 195 17.15 18.39 -11.65
C ASP A 195 17.20 16.84 -11.54
N PRO A 196 18.05 16.24 -10.68
CA PRO A 196 18.15 14.79 -10.53
C PRO A 196 16.85 14.06 -10.13
N GLY A 197 15.89 14.74 -9.50
CA GLY A 197 14.57 14.20 -9.18
C GLY A 197 13.58 14.22 -10.34
N ALA A 198 13.92 14.80 -11.50
CA ALA A 198 13.00 15.06 -12.60
C ALA A 198 12.89 13.90 -13.62
N THR A 199 12.83 12.67 -13.13
CA THR A 199 12.77 11.44 -13.94
C THR A 199 11.38 11.20 -14.57
N GLY A 200 11.28 10.23 -15.49
CA GLY A 200 9.99 9.76 -16.04
C GLY A 200 9.41 10.60 -17.18
N ALA A 201 10.07 10.62 -18.35
CA ALA A 201 9.67 11.45 -19.51
C ALA A 201 8.21 11.21 -19.96
N GLY A 202 7.74 9.97 -19.92
CA GLY A 202 6.37 9.59 -20.33
C GLY A 202 5.24 9.99 -19.36
N GLY A 203 5.51 10.71 -18.28
CA GLY A 203 4.50 11.21 -17.35
C GLY A 203 4.67 12.68 -16.93
N ARG A 204 5.68 13.38 -17.45
CA ARG A 204 6.14 14.68 -16.94
C ARG A 204 5.26 15.85 -17.38
N TRP A 205 5.00 16.79 -16.48
CA TRP A 205 4.18 17.98 -16.72
C TRP A 205 5.04 19.24 -16.90
N ALA A 206 4.95 19.89 -18.05
CA ALA A 206 5.53 21.21 -18.32
C ALA A 206 4.48 22.32 -18.11
N ARG A 207 4.90 23.53 -17.76
CA ARG A 207 3.99 24.68 -17.65
C ARG A 207 3.60 25.20 -19.04
N LEU A 208 2.36 25.63 -19.18
CA LEU A 208 1.84 26.32 -20.35
C LEU A 208 2.11 27.84 -20.26
N PRO A 209 2.27 28.55 -21.39
CA PRO A 209 2.70 29.95 -21.39
C PRO A 209 1.70 30.92 -20.74
N VAL A 210 0.40 30.71 -20.94
CA VAL A 210 -0.66 31.50 -20.33
C VAL A 210 -1.14 30.83 -19.04
N GLY A 211 -0.56 31.24 -17.91
CA GLY A 211 -0.89 30.73 -16.58
C GLY A 211 -0.15 31.46 -15.46
N THR A 212 -0.39 31.05 -14.21
CA THR A 212 0.30 31.57 -13.01
C THR A 212 1.11 30.51 -12.28
N ASN A 213 2.01 30.96 -11.41
CA ASN A 213 2.68 30.17 -10.39
C ASN A 213 2.13 30.56 -9.01
N GLY A 214 1.11 29.83 -8.56
CA GLY A 214 0.41 30.11 -7.30
C GLY A 214 1.12 29.63 -6.03
N LYS A 215 2.41 29.24 -6.12
CA LYS A 215 3.22 28.92 -4.93
C LYS A 215 3.56 30.20 -4.16
N GLU A 216 3.36 30.16 -2.85
CA GLU A 216 3.42 31.33 -1.97
C GLU A 216 4.79 32.05 -2.00
N LYS A 217 5.89 31.29 -2.01
CA LYS A 217 7.27 31.79 -2.16
C LYS A 217 7.60 32.47 -3.51
N HIS A 218 6.63 32.57 -4.42
CA HIS A 218 6.76 33.23 -5.72
C HIS A 218 5.68 34.29 -5.95
N ARG A 219 5.04 34.79 -4.88
CA ARG A 219 4.16 35.96 -4.96
C ARG A 219 4.97 37.26 -5.10
N GLY A 220 4.39 38.25 -5.77
CA GLY A 220 4.90 39.62 -5.81
C GLY A 220 4.78 40.33 -4.45
N ALA A 221 5.37 41.51 -4.34
CA ALA A 221 5.29 42.35 -3.13
C ALA A 221 3.86 42.86 -2.83
N ASP A 222 2.96 42.79 -3.82
CA ASP A 222 1.52 43.04 -3.73
C ASP A 222 0.70 41.77 -3.37
N GLY A 223 1.37 40.64 -3.15
CA GLY A 223 0.75 39.34 -2.93
C GLY A 223 0.22 38.64 -4.19
N SER A 224 0.36 39.22 -5.38
CA SER A 224 -0.12 38.61 -6.63
C SER A 224 0.70 37.37 -7.02
N PRO A 225 0.11 36.33 -7.63
CA PRO A 225 0.87 35.17 -8.11
C PRO A 225 1.64 35.52 -9.40
N PHE A 226 2.90 35.10 -9.49
CA PHE A 226 3.73 35.33 -10.69
C PHE A 226 3.04 34.77 -11.96
N ARG A 227 3.00 35.55 -13.03
CA ARG A 227 2.47 35.13 -14.34
C ARG A 227 3.59 34.53 -15.17
N CYS A 228 3.38 33.34 -15.71
CA CYS A 228 4.35 32.72 -16.61
C CYS A 228 4.57 33.60 -17.86
N ARG A 229 5.81 33.66 -18.36
CA ARG A 229 6.20 34.53 -19.48
C ARG A 229 7.02 33.75 -20.49
N LEU A 230 6.51 33.62 -21.72
CA LEU A 230 7.25 32.98 -22.81
C LEU A 230 8.34 33.95 -23.30
N VAL A 231 9.61 33.56 -23.09
CA VAL A 231 10.81 34.36 -23.41
C VAL A 231 11.42 33.93 -24.76
N ARG A 232 11.17 32.70 -25.19
CA ARG A 232 11.49 32.23 -26.54
C ARG A 232 10.41 31.29 -27.07
N TRP A 233 10.05 31.49 -28.34
CA TRP A 233 9.19 30.59 -29.11
C TRP A 233 9.77 30.41 -30.52
N ASP A 234 10.07 29.16 -30.87
CA ASP A 234 10.76 28.75 -32.10
C ASP A 234 10.31 27.30 -32.45
N PRO A 235 9.00 27.09 -32.77
CA PRO A 235 8.40 25.74 -32.84
C PRO A 235 8.91 24.89 -34.00
N GLU A 236 9.40 25.52 -35.07
CA GLU A 236 10.06 24.86 -36.20
C GLU A 236 11.43 24.28 -35.82
N ARG A 237 12.00 24.68 -34.68
CA ARG A 237 13.24 24.12 -34.14
C ARG A 237 12.97 22.79 -33.46
N ARG A 238 12.80 21.76 -34.28
CA ARG A 238 12.67 20.36 -33.88
C ARG A 238 14.02 19.64 -33.97
N TYR A 239 14.16 18.56 -33.23
CA TYR A 239 15.41 17.81 -33.08
C TYR A 239 15.17 16.29 -33.05
N SER A 240 16.01 15.51 -33.72
CA SER A 240 16.08 14.07 -33.46
C SER A 240 16.79 13.78 -32.13
N ALA A 241 16.60 12.59 -31.56
CA ALA A 241 17.35 12.17 -30.37
C ALA A 241 18.88 12.29 -30.59
N SER A 242 19.35 11.97 -31.78
CA SER A 242 20.76 12.09 -32.19
C SER A 242 21.25 13.54 -32.20
N ASP A 243 20.43 14.50 -32.66
CA ASP A 243 20.80 15.92 -32.64
C ASP A 243 20.84 16.49 -31.23
N VAL A 244 19.96 16.02 -30.33
CA VAL A 244 20.02 16.38 -28.91
C VAL A 244 21.29 15.80 -28.26
N ILE A 245 21.63 14.54 -28.54
CA ILE A 245 22.85 13.88 -28.04
C ILE A 245 24.11 14.58 -28.53
N ALA A 246 24.21 14.86 -29.83
CA ALA A 246 25.37 15.54 -30.42
C ALA A 246 25.45 17.02 -29.99
N GLY A 247 24.33 17.75 -30.08
CA GLY A 247 24.25 19.17 -29.80
C GLY A 247 24.48 19.50 -28.31
N LEU A 248 23.89 18.72 -27.40
CA LEU A 248 24.18 18.83 -25.96
C LEU A 248 25.43 18.05 -25.54
N ARG A 249 26.16 17.39 -26.46
CA ARG A 249 27.34 16.55 -26.18
C ARG A 249 27.12 15.62 -24.98
N LEU A 250 26.19 14.68 -25.14
CA LEU A 250 25.79 13.70 -24.13
C LEU A 250 26.55 12.39 -24.33
N GLU A 251 26.99 11.77 -23.23
CA GLU A 251 27.52 10.41 -23.26
C GLU A 251 26.35 9.41 -23.12
N VAL A 252 26.16 8.55 -24.12
CA VAL A 252 25.10 7.54 -24.14
C VAL A 252 25.72 6.17 -24.38
N ALA A 253 25.48 5.22 -23.48
CA ALA A 253 25.91 3.84 -23.66
C ALA A 253 25.07 3.16 -24.76
N THR A 254 25.72 2.53 -25.73
CA THR A 254 25.08 1.74 -26.79
C THR A 254 24.79 0.31 -26.33
N ASP A 255 23.55 -0.12 -26.48
CA ASP A 255 23.07 -1.45 -26.04
C ASP A 255 23.66 -2.61 -26.89
N PRO A 256 23.92 -3.80 -26.31
CA PRO A 256 24.69 -4.87 -26.96
C PRO A 256 23.81 -5.76 -27.87
N ALA A 257 23.01 -5.16 -28.76
CA ALA A 257 21.98 -5.85 -29.55
C ALA A 257 22.36 -6.17 -31.02
N GLN A 258 23.51 -5.70 -31.53
CA GLN A 258 23.91 -5.88 -32.94
C GLN A 258 25.41 -6.25 -33.08
N ALA A 259 25.77 -7.48 -32.74
CA ALA A 259 27.15 -7.99 -32.91
C ALA A 259 27.27 -9.53 -33.04
N ILE A 260 26.31 -10.21 -33.70
CA ILE A 260 26.43 -11.64 -34.01
C ILE A 260 26.04 -11.90 -35.48
N GLU A 261 27.01 -11.73 -36.39
CA GLU A 261 26.92 -12.37 -37.71
C GLU A 261 28.33 -12.68 -38.26
N ALA A 262 28.83 -13.86 -37.93
CA ALA A 262 30.02 -14.48 -38.52
C ALA A 262 29.84 -16.01 -38.47
N THR A 263 30.00 -16.67 -39.61
CA THR A 263 29.60 -18.08 -39.80
C THR A 263 30.53 -19.10 -39.13
N PRO A 264 30.01 -20.28 -38.71
CA PRO A 264 30.79 -21.27 -38.00
C PRO A 264 31.79 -21.99 -38.91
N ARG A 265 32.98 -22.31 -38.39
CA ARG A 265 33.96 -23.18 -39.03
C ARG A 265 34.34 -24.33 -38.09
N ALA A 266 34.42 -25.53 -38.64
CA ALA A 266 34.46 -26.78 -37.87
C ALA A 266 35.74 -26.96 -37.03
N LEU A 267 35.59 -27.66 -35.91
CA LEU A 267 36.67 -28.17 -35.06
C LEU A 267 37.44 -29.31 -35.78
N PRO A 268 38.79 -29.27 -35.81
CA PRO A 268 39.63 -30.43 -36.04
C PRO A 268 39.96 -31.16 -34.72
N ASP A 269 40.25 -32.46 -34.83
CA ASP A 269 40.50 -33.44 -33.76
C ASP A 269 41.42 -33.05 -32.59
N LEU A 270 41.14 -33.66 -31.44
CA LEU A 270 42.00 -33.64 -30.25
C LEU A 270 43.19 -34.60 -30.40
N THR A 271 44.40 -34.09 -30.60
CA THR A 271 45.63 -34.82 -30.23
C THR A 271 46.67 -33.94 -29.53
N ASP A 272 47.03 -34.38 -28.33
CA ASP A 272 48.27 -34.13 -27.58
C ASP A 272 48.76 -32.67 -27.39
N SER A 273 48.20 -31.97 -26.40
CA SER A 273 48.99 -31.15 -25.45
C SER A 273 48.20 -30.90 -24.16
N GLY A 274 48.90 -30.87 -23.02
CA GLY A 274 48.28 -30.98 -21.69
C GLY A 274 47.59 -29.71 -21.17
N PHE A 275 46.51 -29.92 -20.40
CA PHE A 275 45.84 -28.88 -19.62
C PHE A 275 46.83 -28.15 -18.67
N LEU A 276 46.79 -26.82 -18.67
CA LEU A 276 47.20 -26.04 -17.50
C LEU A 276 45.96 -25.83 -16.60
N PRO A 277 45.94 -26.36 -15.37
CA PRO A 277 44.85 -26.09 -14.44
C PRO A 277 44.88 -24.64 -13.98
N LYS A 278 43.70 -24.07 -13.68
CA LYS A 278 43.53 -22.70 -13.17
C LYS A 278 44.06 -22.60 -11.72
N ALA A 279 45.37 -22.37 -11.59
CA ALA A 279 46.05 -22.26 -10.30
C ALA A 279 45.54 -21.06 -9.49
N ALA A 280 45.46 -21.21 -8.16
CA ALA A 280 44.97 -20.17 -7.24
C ALA A 280 45.88 -18.92 -7.14
N ALA A 281 47.05 -18.95 -7.78
CA ALA A 281 47.85 -17.78 -8.10
C ALA A 281 48.45 -17.98 -9.50
N ASN A 282 48.30 -17.00 -10.39
CA ASN A 282 48.84 -17.08 -11.74
C ASN A 282 50.38 -16.94 -11.71
N PRO A 283 51.15 -17.94 -12.18
CA PRO A 283 52.61 -17.92 -12.10
C PRO A 283 53.25 -16.82 -12.97
N VAL A 284 52.58 -16.39 -14.05
CA VAL A 284 53.04 -15.26 -14.88
C VAL A 284 52.91 -13.95 -14.11
N VAL A 285 51.81 -13.75 -13.37
CA VAL A 285 51.61 -12.57 -12.50
C VAL A 285 52.58 -12.58 -11.32
N ALA A 286 52.91 -13.75 -10.77
CA ALA A 286 53.93 -13.88 -9.74
C ALA A 286 55.32 -13.46 -10.26
N ALA A 287 55.76 -14.04 -11.38
CA ALA A 287 57.05 -13.70 -12.00
C ALA A 287 57.12 -12.23 -12.44
N LEU A 288 56.03 -11.65 -12.97
CA LEU A 288 55.96 -10.22 -13.29
C LEU A 288 56.17 -9.34 -12.05
N LYS A 289 55.67 -9.74 -10.88
CA LYS A 289 55.87 -9.02 -9.61
C LYS A 289 57.30 -9.18 -9.09
N GLU A 290 57.85 -10.39 -9.16
CA GLU A 290 59.22 -10.70 -8.73
C GLU A 290 60.28 -9.99 -9.59
N CYS A 291 60.08 -9.93 -10.91
CA CYS A 291 60.92 -9.16 -11.83
C CYS A 291 60.69 -7.63 -11.78
N GLY A 292 59.78 -7.14 -10.92
CA GLY A 292 59.47 -5.71 -10.80
C GLY A 292 58.76 -5.07 -12.01
N LEU A 293 58.21 -5.90 -12.92
CA LEU A 293 57.53 -5.45 -14.14
C LEU A 293 56.01 -5.29 -13.96
N TYR A 294 55.43 -5.77 -12.86
CA TYR A 294 53.99 -5.62 -12.59
C TYR A 294 53.64 -4.21 -12.12
N LYS A 295 52.61 -3.59 -12.72
CA LYS A 295 52.06 -2.30 -12.25
C LYS A 295 50.76 -2.48 -11.47
N ALA A 296 49.69 -2.86 -12.15
CA ALA A 296 48.34 -2.92 -11.58
C ALA A 296 47.44 -3.89 -12.33
N GLU A 297 46.41 -4.40 -11.67
CA GLU A 297 45.29 -5.03 -12.38
C GLU A 297 44.32 -3.93 -12.82
N THR A 298 44.09 -3.82 -14.13
CA THR A 298 43.26 -2.74 -14.70
C THR A 298 41.78 -3.09 -14.71
N ARG A 299 41.48 -4.39 -14.93
CA ARG A 299 40.17 -5.05 -14.89
C ARG A 299 40.43 -6.54 -14.59
N PRO A 300 39.46 -7.31 -14.04
CA PRO A 300 39.63 -8.73 -13.75
C PRO A 300 40.29 -9.51 -14.90
N GLY A 301 41.43 -10.14 -14.62
CA GLY A 301 42.20 -10.92 -15.59
C GLY A 301 43.04 -10.11 -16.60
N ARG A 302 43.16 -8.78 -16.44
CA ARG A 302 43.97 -7.90 -17.30
C ARG A 302 44.89 -6.98 -16.50
N HIS A 303 46.18 -7.32 -16.51
CA HIS A 303 47.23 -6.65 -15.77
C HIS A 303 48.03 -5.71 -16.67
N GLU A 304 48.18 -4.45 -16.27
CA GLU A 304 49.13 -3.52 -16.88
C GLU A 304 50.53 -3.75 -16.29
N ILE A 305 51.53 -3.73 -17.16
CA ILE A 305 52.92 -4.07 -16.85
C ILE A 305 53.90 -3.07 -17.48
N THR A 306 55.13 -3.05 -17.00
CA THR A 306 56.27 -2.55 -17.75
C THR A 306 56.58 -3.53 -18.88
N CYS A 307 56.82 -3.02 -20.08
CA CYS A 307 57.24 -3.86 -21.20
C CYS A 307 58.67 -4.38 -20.94
N PRO A 308 58.95 -5.70 -21.00
CA PRO A 308 60.32 -6.22 -20.87
C PRO A 308 61.31 -5.58 -21.85
N TRP A 309 60.81 -5.22 -23.04
CA TRP A 309 61.55 -4.59 -24.13
C TRP A 309 61.31 -3.08 -24.23
N VAL A 310 61.02 -2.39 -23.11
CA VAL A 310 60.82 -0.93 -23.10
C VAL A 310 62.02 -0.14 -23.66
N GLY A 311 63.23 -0.68 -23.56
CA GLY A 311 64.43 -0.11 -24.18
C GLY A 311 64.41 -0.07 -25.72
N GLU A 312 63.60 -0.92 -26.37
CA GLU A 312 63.34 -0.92 -27.82
C GLU A 312 62.18 0.03 -28.21
N HIS A 313 61.46 0.64 -27.26
CA HIS A 313 60.40 1.61 -27.56
C HIS A 313 60.99 2.97 -28.00
N THR A 314 60.39 3.59 -29.02
CA THR A 314 60.71 4.96 -29.44
C THR A 314 60.46 5.93 -28.28
N GLY A 315 61.53 6.49 -27.70
CA GLY A 315 61.45 7.36 -26.52
C GLY A 315 61.28 6.63 -25.18
N GLN A 316 61.46 5.30 -25.13
CA GLN A 316 61.40 4.47 -23.92
C GLN A 316 60.10 4.63 -23.09
N LEU A 317 58.98 4.91 -23.77
CA LEU A 317 57.69 5.13 -23.13
C LEU A 317 57.15 3.84 -22.48
N ASP A 318 56.95 3.90 -21.16
CA ASP A 318 56.53 2.76 -20.35
C ASP A 318 55.04 2.77 -19.98
N ASN A 319 54.18 2.75 -20.99
CA ASN A 319 52.73 2.65 -20.85
C ASN A 319 52.12 1.75 -21.94
N GLY A 320 50.86 1.33 -21.77
CA GLY A 320 50.13 0.60 -22.81
C GLY A 320 50.62 -0.82 -23.09
N ALA A 321 51.37 -1.44 -22.17
CA ALA A 321 51.72 -2.85 -22.20
C ALA A 321 50.88 -3.64 -21.18
N ALA A 322 50.23 -4.71 -21.63
CA ALA A 322 49.32 -5.49 -20.81
C ALA A 322 49.46 -7.00 -21.00
N TYR A 323 49.39 -7.72 -19.89
CA TYR A 323 49.22 -9.17 -19.81
C TYR A 323 47.75 -9.50 -19.53
N PHE A 324 47.27 -10.60 -20.13
CA PHE A 324 45.91 -11.12 -20.02
C PHE A 324 46.00 -12.55 -19.51
N GLU A 325 45.24 -12.89 -18.47
CA GLU A 325 45.21 -14.24 -17.92
C GLU A 325 44.57 -15.26 -18.88
N PRO A 326 44.84 -16.57 -18.73
CA PRO A 326 44.19 -17.59 -19.54
C PRO A 326 42.69 -17.66 -19.26
N ASP A 327 41.89 -17.59 -20.33
CA ASP A 327 40.44 -17.75 -20.30
C ASP A 327 39.94 -18.74 -21.37
N GLU A 328 38.63 -18.93 -21.46
CA GLU A 328 37.98 -19.86 -22.40
C GLU A 328 38.14 -19.48 -23.88
N ARG A 329 38.58 -18.23 -24.19
CA ARG A 329 38.90 -17.77 -25.55
C ARG A 329 40.39 -17.79 -25.85
N TYR A 330 41.24 -17.63 -24.83
CA TYR A 330 42.70 -17.58 -24.94
C TYR A 330 43.35 -18.51 -23.89
N PRO A 331 43.39 -19.84 -24.14
CA PRO A 331 43.78 -20.84 -23.12
C PRO A 331 45.23 -20.78 -22.62
N SER A 332 46.09 -19.98 -23.25
CA SER A 332 47.49 -19.72 -22.83
C SER A 332 47.71 -18.31 -22.28
N GLY A 333 46.65 -17.50 -22.16
CA GLY A 333 46.73 -16.07 -21.87
C GLY A 333 47.21 -15.24 -23.05
N GLY A 334 47.41 -13.94 -22.83
CA GLY A 334 47.80 -12.99 -23.88
C GLY A 334 48.81 -11.95 -23.40
N PHE A 335 49.58 -11.41 -24.33
CA PHE A 335 50.40 -10.21 -24.12
C PHE A 335 50.18 -9.25 -25.29
N CYS A 336 50.08 -7.96 -25.00
CA CYS A 336 50.00 -6.92 -26.02
C CYS A 336 50.69 -5.65 -25.54
N CYS A 337 51.61 -5.13 -26.34
CA CYS A 337 52.14 -3.77 -26.20
C CYS A 337 51.59 -2.89 -27.32
N GLN A 338 51.06 -1.73 -26.98
CA GLN A 338 50.48 -0.78 -27.94
C GLN A 338 51.54 -0.02 -28.78
N HIS A 339 52.82 -0.17 -28.45
CA HIS A 339 53.96 0.34 -29.21
C HIS A 339 54.40 -0.62 -30.35
N SER A 340 55.60 -0.41 -30.88
CA SER A 340 56.22 -1.03 -32.07
C SER A 340 56.32 -2.57 -32.13
N HIS A 341 55.77 -3.29 -31.16
CA HIS A 341 55.96 -4.73 -30.97
C HIS A 341 54.69 -5.58 -31.08
N ARG A 342 53.54 -4.95 -31.37
CA ARG A 342 52.20 -5.56 -31.35
C ARG A 342 52.08 -6.87 -32.15
N ASP A 343 52.86 -7.02 -33.22
CA ASP A 343 52.89 -8.22 -34.07
C ASP A 343 54.16 -9.08 -33.88
N LYS A 344 55.16 -8.60 -33.12
CA LYS A 344 56.52 -9.18 -32.98
C LYS A 344 56.71 -10.01 -31.71
N TYR A 345 56.18 -9.55 -30.57
CA TYR A 345 56.36 -10.19 -29.26
C TYR A 345 55.00 -10.55 -28.66
N HIS A 346 54.75 -11.85 -28.48
CA HIS A 346 53.47 -12.38 -28.00
C HIS A 346 53.65 -13.04 -26.63
N ILE A 347 52.61 -13.72 -26.13
CA ILE A 347 52.61 -14.33 -24.80
C ILE A 347 53.76 -15.34 -24.59
N ARG A 348 54.16 -16.08 -25.63
CA ARG A 348 55.27 -17.05 -25.57
C ARG A 348 56.61 -16.35 -25.32
N GLU A 349 56.85 -15.21 -25.93
CA GLU A 349 58.09 -14.46 -25.74
C GLU A 349 58.13 -13.81 -24.34
N LEU A 350 56.98 -13.40 -23.80
CA LEU A 350 56.86 -12.93 -22.41
C LEU A 350 57.10 -14.05 -21.39
N THR A 351 56.48 -15.22 -21.54
CA THR A 351 56.66 -16.33 -20.59
C THR A 351 58.05 -16.95 -20.66
N ASN A 352 58.69 -16.93 -21.83
CA ASN A 352 60.11 -17.28 -21.98
C ASN A 352 61.03 -16.24 -21.30
N PHE A 353 60.77 -14.93 -21.44
CA PHE A 353 61.54 -13.88 -20.76
C PHE A 353 61.45 -14.03 -19.23
N LEU A 354 60.26 -14.35 -18.71
CA LEU A 354 60.00 -14.55 -17.28
C LEU A 354 60.42 -15.94 -16.76
N GLY A 355 60.96 -16.83 -17.60
CA GLY A 355 61.42 -18.16 -17.19
C GLY A 355 60.32 -19.16 -16.78
N VAL A 356 59.04 -18.84 -17.01
CA VAL A 356 57.87 -19.63 -16.54
C VAL A 356 57.64 -20.91 -17.40
N GLY A 357 58.46 -21.13 -18.43
CA GLY A 357 58.36 -22.26 -19.36
C GLY A 357 59.19 -23.49 -18.99
N SER A 358 58.51 -24.51 -18.43
CA SER A 358 58.93 -25.93 -18.43
C SER A 358 60.28 -26.32 -17.80
N GLN A 359 60.26 -26.71 -16.51
CA GLN A 359 61.12 -27.80 -16.04
C GLN A 359 60.55 -28.58 -14.83
N LYS A 360 61.02 -29.82 -14.65
CA LYS A 360 60.63 -30.75 -13.57
C LYS A 360 61.60 -30.65 -12.38
N LEU A 361 61.15 -31.14 -11.21
CA LEU A 361 61.89 -31.88 -10.15
C LEU A 361 61.79 -31.33 -8.71
N SER A 362 61.08 -32.11 -7.87
CA SER A 362 61.57 -32.73 -6.61
C SER A 362 62.02 -31.89 -5.38
N SER A 363 61.46 -32.33 -4.24
CA SER A 363 62.09 -32.51 -2.90
C SER A 363 62.44 -31.31 -1.96
N SER A 364 61.56 -31.16 -0.96
CA SER A 364 61.83 -31.16 0.52
C SER A 364 62.66 -30.06 1.23
N HIS A 365 62.02 -29.36 2.19
CA HIS A 365 62.35 -29.33 3.64
C HIS A 365 61.18 -28.65 4.45
N PRO A 366 61.18 -28.57 5.81
CA PRO A 366 59.95 -28.50 6.62
C PRO A 366 59.63 -27.09 7.19
N PRO A 367 58.46 -26.88 7.84
CA PRO A 367 57.98 -25.57 8.27
C PRO A 367 58.45 -25.13 9.68
N PRO A 368 58.44 -23.81 9.98
CA PRO A 368 58.41 -23.28 11.33
C PRO A 368 56.99 -23.24 11.92
N GLU A 369 56.87 -23.24 13.25
CA GLU A 369 55.59 -23.27 13.97
C GLU A 369 54.90 -21.88 14.10
N PRO A 370 53.57 -21.83 14.26
CA PRO A 370 52.82 -20.57 14.28
C PRO A 370 52.81 -19.87 15.66
N ILE A 371 52.88 -18.54 15.64
CA ILE A 371 52.60 -17.68 16.79
C ILE A 371 51.07 -17.63 17.01
N PRO A 372 50.55 -17.72 18.26
CA PRO A 372 49.12 -17.77 18.51
C PRO A 372 48.40 -16.48 18.10
N ALA A 373 47.31 -16.62 17.36
CA ALA A 373 46.45 -15.50 16.97
C ALA A 373 45.59 -15.01 18.15
N LEU A 374 45.42 -13.69 18.24
CA LEU A 374 44.37 -13.08 19.05
C LEU A 374 42.98 -13.35 18.43
N PRO A 375 41.88 -13.22 19.20
CA PRO A 375 40.54 -13.52 18.69
C PRO A 375 40.19 -12.68 17.46
N VAL A 376 39.90 -13.34 16.34
CA VAL A 376 39.39 -12.67 15.14
C VAL A 376 37.91 -12.35 15.38
N GLU A 377 37.60 -11.05 15.45
CA GLU A 377 36.23 -10.56 15.46
C GLU A 377 35.54 -10.97 14.15
N SER A 378 34.36 -11.59 14.22
CA SER A 378 33.67 -12.07 13.02
C SER A 378 33.20 -10.92 12.13
N ASP A 379 33.10 -11.18 10.83
CA ASP A 379 32.65 -10.21 9.82
C ASP A 379 31.36 -9.48 10.22
N GLU A 380 30.41 -10.22 10.83
CA GLU A 380 29.14 -9.71 11.34
C GLU A 380 29.29 -8.78 12.56
N GLY A 381 30.28 -9.05 13.43
CA GLY A 381 30.67 -8.17 14.52
C GLY A 381 31.31 -6.88 14.00
N VAL A 382 32.24 -6.99 13.06
CA VAL A 382 32.88 -5.84 12.41
C VAL A 382 31.84 -4.97 11.69
N ILE A 383 30.90 -5.56 10.94
CA ILE A 383 29.81 -4.82 10.28
C ILE A 383 28.93 -4.07 11.29
N ARG A 384 28.62 -4.65 12.45
CA ARG A 384 27.83 -4.00 13.52
C ARG A 384 28.59 -2.82 14.15
N ARG A 385 29.85 -3.05 14.53
CA ARG A 385 30.77 -2.01 15.04
C ARG A 385 30.94 -0.83 14.07
N LEU A 386 30.82 -1.08 12.76
CA LEU A 386 30.83 -0.06 11.72
C LEU A 386 29.46 0.62 11.49
N ALA A 387 28.36 -0.06 11.79
CA ALA A 387 27.03 0.54 11.79
C ALA A 387 26.93 1.65 12.86
N GLU A 388 27.46 1.41 14.06
CA GLU A 388 27.46 2.32 15.21
C GLU A 388 28.28 3.63 15.01
N LEU A 389 29.23 3.66 14.08
CA LEU A 389 30.07 4.86 13.85
C LEU A 389 29.30 6.03 13.22
N THR A 390 29.68 7.27 13.54
CA THR A 390 29.15 8.45 12.84
C THR A 390 29.44 8.38 11.33
N VAL A 391 28.70 9.13 10.52
CA VAL A 391 28.92 9.17 9.05
C VAL A 391 30.37 9.57 8.71
N MET A 392 30.97 10.49 9.47
CA MET A 392 32.36 10.91 9.26
C MET A 392 33.38 9.88 9.76
N ASP A 393 33.11 9.20 10.86
CA ASP A 393 34.04 8.21 11.41
C ASP A 393 34.03 6.90 10.63
N TYR A 394 32.87 6.51 10.10
CA TYR A 394 32.77 5.43 9.13
C TYR A 394 33.52 5.75 7.83
N ASP A 395 33.38 6.96 7.26
CA ASP A 395 34.09 7.34 6.03
C ASP A 395 35.63 7.30 6.20
N ARG A 396 36.13 7.61 7.39
CA ARG A 396 37.55 7.49 7.75
C ARG A 396 38.06 6.05 7.73
N VAL A 397 37.30 5.09 8.26
CA VAL A 397 37.78 3.70 8.45
C VAL A 397 37.34 2.70 7.37
N ARG A 398 36.26 2.97 6.64
CA ARG A 398 35.61 1.99 5.74
C ARG A 398 36.53 1.36 4.69
N LYS A 399 37.54 2.10 4.21
CA LYS A 399 38.53 1.59 3.25
C LYS A 399 39.43 0.53 3.91
N ASP A 400 39.96 0.83 5.07
CA ASP A 400 40.88 -0.06 5.79
C ASP A 400 40.15 -1.29 6.32
N GLU A 401 38.89 -1.14 6.75
CA GLU A 401 38.06 -2.25 7.23
C GLU A 401 37.54 -3.14 6.08
N ALA A 402 37.19 -2.57 4.91
CA ALA A 402 36.92 -3.37 3.71
C ALA A 402 38.14 -4.21 3.30
N ASN A 403 39.33 -3.61 3.36
CA ASN A 403 40.59 -4.30 3.09
C ASN A 403 40.87 -5.42 4.12
N LYS A 404 40.61 -5.20 5.42
CA LYS A 404 40.75 -6.22 6.48
C LYS A 404 39.79 -7.40 6.29
N LEU A 405 38.55 -7.13 5.91
CA LEU A 405 37.52 -8.14 5.64
C LEU A 405 37.67 -8.81 4.25
N GLY A 406 38.57 -8.34 3.40
CA GLY A 406 38.77 -8.87 2.04
C GLY A 406 37.57 -8.65 1.10
N VAL A 407 36.66 -7.72 1.41
CA VAL A 407 35.45 -7.45 0.63
C VAL A 407 35.57 -6.17 -0.19
N GLN A 408 34.79 -6.07 -1.27
CA GLN A 408 34.70 -4.80 -2.01
C GLN A 408 34.09 -3.70 -1.12
N LEU A 409 34.62 -2.48 -1.21
CA LEU A 409 34.11 -1.33 -0.46
C LEU A 409 32.60 -1.11 -0.67
N ARG A 410 32.09 -1.35 -1.89
CA ARG A 410 30.66 -1.31 -2.18
C ARG A 410 29.88 -2.34 -1.38
N THR A 411 30.38 -3.57 -1.24
CA THR A 411 29.74 -4.64 -0.46
C THR A 411 29.75 -4.29 1.02
N LEU A 412 30.81 -3.69 1.55
CA LEU A 412 30.83 -3.19 2.92
C LEU A 412 29.84 -2.03 3.11
N ASP A 413 29.84 -1.04 2.22
CA ASP A 413 28.88 0.08 2.26
C ASP A 413 27.43 -0.41 2.18
N GLU A 414 27.12 -1.40 1.34
CA GLU A 414 25.79 -2.01 1.26
C GLU A 414 25.43 -2.81 2.52
N LYS A 415 26.37 -3.56 3.10
CA LYS A 415 26.17 -4.33 4.35
C LYS A 415 26.03 -3.43 5.59
N VAL A 416 26.86 -2.41 5.73
CA VAL A 416 26.79 -1.42 6.83
C VAL A 416 25.54 -0.54 6.66
N LYS A 417 25.13 -0.19 5.44
CA LYS A 417 23.85 0.49 5.18
C LYS A 417 22.64 -0.41 5.44
N ALA A 418 22.75 -1.73 5.25
CA ALA A 418 21.71 -2.69 5.62
C ALA A 418 21.61 -2.87 7.14
N ALA A 419 22.76 -3.00 7.84
CA ALA A 419 22.82 -3.04 9.30
C ALA A 419 22.27 -1.75 9.92
N ARG A 420 22.75 -0.58 9.48
CA ARG A 420 22.19 0.72 9.89
C ARG A 420 20.70 0.82 9.61
N ARG A 421 20.19 0.28 8.50
CA ARG A 421 18.74 0.26 8.24
C ARG A 421 17.96 -0.64 9.20
N ALA A 422 18.56 -1.70 9.71
CA ALA A 422 17.95 -2.54 10.76
C ALA A 422 17.91 -1.78 12.10
N ASP A 423 18.97 -1.04 12.45
CA ASP A 423 19.03 -0.21 13.66
C ASP A 423 18.15 1.06 13.55
N ASP A 424 18.06 1.68 12.36
CA ASP A 424 17.19 2.82 12.01
C ASP A 424 15.71 2.40 12.03
N THR A 425 15.39 1.13 11.70
CA THR A 425 14.07 0.54 12.02
C THR A 425 13.83 0.23 13.49
N SER A 426 14.81 0.46 14.38
CA SER A 426 14.61 0.48 15.84
C SER A 426 14.52 1.90 16.41
N GLU A 427 15.34 2.85 15.93
CA GLU A 427 15.31 4.26 16.36
C GLU A 427 14.11 5.03 15.79
N SER A 428 13.58 4.62 14.63
CA SER A 428 12.49 5.30 13.90
C SER A 428 11.20 4.47 13.80
N LEU A 429 10.85 3.73 14.86
CA LEU A 429 9.52 3.11 14.99
C LEU A 429 8.46 4.20 15.24
N PRO A 430 7.34 4.24 14.49
CA PRO A 430 6.22 5.14 14.77
C PRO A 430 5.33 4.65 15.94
N PHE A 431 5.86 3.75 16.78
CA PHE A 431 5.19 3.12 17.91
C PHE A 431 6.10 3.21 19.14
N PRO A 432 5.56 3.37 20.36
CA PRO A 432 6.38 3.34 21.57
C PRO A 432 7.06 1.98 21.73
N VAL A 433 8.35 1.98 22.09
CA VAL A 433 9.08 0.76 22.46
C VAL A 433 8.66 0.36 23.87
N VAL A 434 7.85 -0.69 23.97
CA VAL A 434 7.37 -1.24 25.25
C VAL A 434 8.34 -2.30 25.76
N ALA A 435 8.92 -2.08 26.93
CA ALA A 435 9.78 -3.06 27.59
C ALA A 435 8.97 -4.23 28.18
N ALA A 436 9.55 -5.43 28.22
CA ALA A 436 8.95 -6.59 28.86
C ALA A 436 8.79 -6.39 30.38
N TRP A 437 7.69 -6.86 30.95
CA TRP A 437 7.48 -6.86 32.40
C TRP A 437 8.60 -7.63 33.12
N PRO A 438 9.20 -7.08 34.19
CA PRO A 438 10.39 -7.67 34.82
C PRO A 438 10.10 -8.98 35.55
N GLU A 439 8.91 -9.11 36.14
CA GLU A 439 8.50 -10.30 36.90
C GLU A 439 7.89 -11.37 35.98
N PRO A 440 7.99 -12.67 36.33
CA PRO A 440 7.19 -13.71 35.67
C PRO A 440 5.69 -13.41 35.83
N ILE A 441 4.91 -13.73 34.80
CA ILE A 441 3.46 -13.50 34.81
C ILE A 441 2.68 -14.82 34.92
N VAL A 442 1.44 -14.74 35.39
CA VAL A 442 0.45 -15.82 35.28
C VAL A 442 -0.49 -15.48 34.11
N PRO A 443 -0.55 -16.28 33.02
CA PRO A 443 -1.38 -15.95 31.86
C PRO A 443 -2.87 -15.77 32.18
N ALA A 444 -3.41 -16.55 33.11
CA ALA A 444 -4.79 -16.43 33.55
C ALA A 444 -5.12 -15.07 34.19
N ASP A 445 -4.21 -14.52 35.00
CA ASP A 445 -4.38 -13.23 35.66
C ASP A 445 -4.19 -12.05 34.68
N LEU A 446 -3.29 -12.20 33.71
CA LEU A 446 -3.12 -11.22 32.62
C LEU A 446 -4.38 -11.14 31.75
N LEU A 447 -4.89 -12.27 31.26
CA LEU A 447 -6.13 -12.31 30.47
C LEU A 447 -7.32 -11.78 31.30
N GLY A 448 -7.40 -12.12 32.59
CA GLY A 448 -8.41 -11.60 33.51
C GLY A 448 -8.32 -10.07 33.67
N SER A 449 -7.11 -9.53 33.77
CA SER A 449 -6.86 -8.08 33.87
C SER A 449 -7.21 -7.33 32.58
N ILE A 450 -6.98 -7.94 31.41
CA ILE A 450 -7.41 -7.42 30.10
C ILE A 450 -8.94 -7.42 30.01
N VAL A 451 -9.61 -8.52 30.36
CA VAL A 451 -11.08 -8.63 30.40
C VAL A 451 -11.69 -7.56 31.33
N ALA A 452 -11.16 -7.39 32.54
CA ALA A 452 -11.60 -6.37 33.48
C ALA A 452 -11.40 -4.94 32.93
N THR A 453 -10.28 -4.70 32.24
CA THR A 453 -9.97 -3.39 31.65
C THR A 453 -10.87 -3.05 30.47
N ILE A 454 -11.22 -4.03 29.62
CA ILE A 454 -12.20 -3.84 28.54
C ILE A 454 -13.58 -3.51 29.14
N ASN A 455 -14.07 -4.32 30.09
CA ASN A 455 -15.37 -4.13 30.75
C ASN A 455 -15.49 -2.81 31.53
N ARG A 456 -14.38 -2.25 32.05
CA ARG A 456 -14.37 -0.92 32.67
C ARG A 456 -14.78 0.19 31.69
N PHE A 457 -14.57 0.00 30.39
CA PHE A 457 -14.79 1.01 29.36
C PHE A 457 -15.89 0.67 28.35
N LEU A 458 -16.24 -0.60 28.15
CA LEU A 458 -17.19 -1.07 27.14
C LEU A 458 -18.19 -2.05 27.76
N ILE A 459 -19.41 -2.10 27.22
CA ILE A 459 -20.37 -3.18 27.49
C ILE A 459 -20.30 -4.12 26.29
N LEU A 460 -20.09 -5.40 26.57
CA LEU A 460 -19.95 -6.52 25.64
C LEU A 460 -20.54 -7.76 26.31
N SER A 461 -20.93 -8.77 25.54
CA SER A 461 -21.21 -10.10 26.11
C SER A 461 -19.93 -10.74 26.64
N PRO A 462 -19.99 -11.64 27.66
CA PRO A 462 -18.80 -12.29 28.21
C PRO A 462 -17.89 -12.91 27.14
N GLU A 463 -18.51 -13.51 26.12
CA GLU A 463 -17.85 -14.18 25.01
C GLU A 463 -17.11 -13.19 24.09
N GLU A 464 -17.71 -12.04 23.78
CA GLU A 464 -17.05 -10.97 23.02
C GLU A 464 -15.84 -10.39 23.77
N VAL A 465 -15.88 -10.30 25.10
CA VAL A 465 -14.73 -9.81 25.91
C VAL A 465 -13.62 -10.86 25.95
N ILE A 466 -13.95 -12.15 26.09
CA ILE A 466 -12.99 -13.26 26.04
C ILE A 466 -12.30 -13.28 24.68
N ALA A 467 -13.06 -13.23 23.59
CA ALA A 467 -12.56 -13.14 22.23
C ALA A 467 -11.62 -11.93 22.04
N SER A 468 -12.03 -10.75 22.53
CA SER A 468 -11.22 -9.52 22.47
C SER A 468 -9.91 -9.63 23.24
N ALA A 469 -9.91 -10.25 24.43
CA ALA A 469 -8.72 -10.41 25.26
C ALA A 469 -7.72 -11.40 24.66
N LEU A 470 -8.20 -12.55 24.15
CA LEU A 470 -7.39 -13.54 23.45
C LEU A 470 -6.82 -12.97 22.14
N TRP A 471 -7.62 -12.19 21.39
CA TRP A 471 -7.14 -11.55 20.16
C TRP A 471 -6.08 -10.48 20.43
N VAL A 472 -6.22 -9.68 21.51
CA VAL A 472 -5.17 -8.76 21.95
C VAL A 472 -3.87 -9.50 22.29
N ALA A 473 -3.93 -10.62 22.99
CA ALA A 473 -2.76 -11.47 23.24
C ALA A 473 -2.17 -12.05 21.94
N HIS A 474 -3.01 -12.48 20.98
CA HIS A 474 -2.58 -12.93 19.65
C HIS A 474 -1.79 -11.87 18.89
N THR A 475 -2.03 -10.57 19.09
CA THR A 475 -1.25 -9.51 18.40
C THR A 475 0.26 -9.56 18.68
N TYR A 476 0.69 -10.13 19.81
CA TYR A 476 2.11 -10.33 20.15
C TYR A 476 2.65 -11.70 19.68
N LEU A 477 1.76 -12.59 19.23
CA LEU A 477 2.04 -13.98 18.87
C LEU A 477 1.79 -14.30 17.39
N VAL A 478 1.40 -13.32 16.57
CA VAL A 478 1.09 -13.47 15.14
C VAL A 478 2.14 -14.29 14.39
N GLU A 479 3.43 -14.02 14.60
CA GLU A 479 4.53 -14.74 13.93
C GLU A 479 4.59 -16.25 14.25
N LYS A 480 3.94 -16.69 15.34
CA LYS A 480 3.91 -18.08 15.84
C LYS A 480 2.73 -18.89 15.30
N SER A 481 1.74 -18.24 14.69
CA SER A 481 0.56 -18.89 14.12
C SER A 481 0.69 -19.11 12.61
N GLN A 482 -0.10 -20.02 12.05
CA GLN A 482 -0.34 -20.11 10.59
C GLN A 482 -1.44 -19.13 10.15
N HIS A 483 -2.49 -18.98 10.96
CA HIS A 483 -3.64 -18.11 10.70
C HIS A 483 -3.68 -16.92 11.64
N SER A 484 -4.12 -15.78 11.13
CA SER A 484 -4.26 -14.54 11.90
C SER A 484 -5.68 -14.02 11.72
N PRO A 485 -6.64 -14.41 12.59
CA PRO A 485 -8.04 -14.06 12.45
C PRO A 485 -8.25 -12.55 12.42
N LEU A 486 -9.10 -12.09 11.50
CA LEU A 486 -9.58 -10.71 11.48
C LEU A 486 -10.48 -10.48 12.70
N LEU A 487 -10.33 -9.37 13.42
CA LEU A 487 -11.30 -8.98 14.44
C LEU A 487 -12.35 -8.05 13.82
N ILE A 488 -13.55 -8.58 13.56
CA ILE A 488 -14.60 -7.91 12.80
C ILE A 488 -15.59 -7.26 13.77
N VAL A 489 -15.41 -5.96 14.01
CA VAL A 489 -16.23 -5.16 14.92
C VAL A 489 -17.44 -4.60 14.17
N ASN A 490 -18.49 -5.41 14.07
CA ASN A 490 -19.74 -5.03 13.44
C ASN A 490 -20.64 -4.24 14.40
N ALA A 491 -21.60 -3.49 13.85
CA ALA A 491 -22.74 -2.98 14.61
C ALA A 491 -23.93 -2.67 13.68
N PRO A 492 -25.18 -2.81 14.14
CA PRO A 492 -26.37 -2.46 13.35
C PRO A 492 -26.53 -0.95 13.15
N GLU A 493 -26.01 -0.13 14.08
CA GLU A 493 -26.19 1.33 14.09
C GLU A 493 -24.87 2.11 14.27
N ARG A 494 -24.99 3.44 14.14
CA ARG A 494 -24.02 4.42 14.64
C ARG A 494 -24.03 4.45 16.18
N ALA A 495 -22.96 4.97 16.78
CA ALA A 495 -22.79 5.15 18.22
C ALA A 495 -22.74 3.88 19.12
N CYS A 496 -22.75 2.66 18.59
CA CYS A 496 -22.50 1.41 19.36
C CYS A 496 -21.05 1.23 19.88
N GLY A 497 -20.21 2.27 19.85
CA GLY A 497 -18.87 2.24 20.48
C GLY A 497 -17.73 1.60 19.69
N LYS A 498 -17.89 1.30 18.40
CA LYS A 498 -16.87 0.64 17.54
C LYS A 498 -15.46 1.25 17.63
N THR A 499 -15.31 2.52 17.27
CA THR A 499 -14.05 3.30 17.38
C THR A 499 -13.46 3.24 18.78
N ARG A 500 -14.31 3.18 19.81
CA ARG A 500 -13.91 3.10 21.21
C ARG A 500 -13.35 1.72 21.58
N LEU A 501 -13.95 0.63 21.06
CA LEU A 501 -13.38 -0.71 21.19
C LEU A 501 -12.01 -0.75 20.53
N GLN A 502 -11.88 -0.32 19.28
CA GLN A 502 -10.58 -0.24 18.60
C GLN A 502 -9.56 0.63 19.35
N THR A 503 -9.98 1.75 19.96
CA THR A 503 -9.09 2.59 20.80
C THR A 503 -8.61 1.85 22.05
N VAL A 504 -9.47 1.05 22.70
CA VAL A 504 -9.11 0.27 23.91
C VAL A 504 -8.20 -0.90 23.55
N LEU A 505 -8.55 -1.69 22.52
CA LEU A 505 -7.73 -2.82 22.08
C LEU A 505 -6.39 -2.34 21.52
N GLY A 506 -6.38 -1.27 20.71
CA GLY A 506 -5.16 -0.70 20.14
C GLY A 506 -4.18 -0.17 21.19
N ARG A 507 -4.65 0.30 22.36
CA ARG A 507 -3.77 0.67 23.49
C ARG A 507 -3.09 -0.53 24.16
N MET A 508 -3.54 -1.75 23.90
CA MET A 508 -2.98 -2.99 24.46
C MET A 508 -2.37 -3.90 23.39
N ALA A 509 -2.45 -3.53 22.11
CA ALA A 509 -2.02 -4.37 20.99
C ALA A 509 -0.56 -4.12 20.59
N CYS A 510 0.09 -5.14 20.03
CA CYS A 510 1.45 -5.01 19.51
C CYS A 510 1.48 -4.06 18.29
N ARG A 511 2.28 -3.00 18.37
CA ARG A 511 2.54 -2.00 17.30
C ARG A 511 1.24 -1.53 16.60
N PRO A 512 0.37 -0.79 17.29
CA PRO A 512 -0.98 -0.48 16.81
C PRO A 512 -0.98 0.63 15.74
N LEU A 513 -1.33 0.29 14.50
CA LEU A 513 -1.40 1.22 13.37
C LEU A 513 -2.85 1.48 12.96
N PHE A 514 -3.39 2.63 13.38
CA PHE A 514 -4.70 3.12 12.95
C PHE A 514 -4.62 3.66 11.52
N ALA A 515 -5.29 2.99 10.59
CA ALA A 515 -5.14 3.12 9.14
C ALA A 515 -6.40 3.65 8.44
N ALA A 516 -7.17 4.51 9.11
CA ALA A 516 -8.38 5.14 8.57
C ALA A 516 -8.08 5.85 7.23
N ASN A 517 -8.78 5.46 6.16
CA ASN A 517 -8.59 5.94 4.79
C ASN A 517 -7.14 5.84 4.23
N ALA A 518 -6.30 4.94 4.78
CA ALA A 518 -4.98 4.67 4.23
C ALA A 518 -5.04 3.91 2.90
N THR A 519 -4.15 4.25 1.95
CA THR A 519 -4.10 3.54 0.66
C THR A 519 -3.52 2.13 0.82
N PRO A 520 -3.89 1.14 -0.04
CA PRO A 520 -3.30 -0.19 0.00
C PRO A 520 -1.76 -0.15 -0.09
N SER A 521 -1.23 0.77 -0.90
CA SER A 521 0.22 1.02 -1.05
C SER A 521 0.91 1.54 0.21
N ALA A 522 0.20 2.25 1.09
CA ALA A 522 0.74 2.61 2.40
C ALA A 522 0.69 1.40 3.35
N ILE A 523 -0.42 0.66 3.38
CA ILE A 523 -0.62 -0.42 4.34
C ILE A 523 0.33 -1.60 4.09
N PHE A 524 0.46 -2.12 2.86
CA PHE A 524 1.36 -3.28 2.63
C PHE A 524 2.84 -2.94 2.88
N ARG A 525 3.25 -1.68 2.62
CA ARG A 525 4.62 -1.22 2.95
C ARG A 525 4.83 -1.08 4.45
N SER A 526 3.81 -0.63 5.19
CA SER A 526 3.84 -0.55 6.65
C SER A 526 3.90 -1.94 7.29
N ILE A 527 3.21 -2.94 6.71
CA ILE A 527 3.27 -4.33 7.17
C ILE A 527 4.67 -4.92 6.95
N GLU A 528 5.20 -4.85 5.73
CA GLU A 528 6.54 -5.35 5.36
C GLU A 528 7.66 -4.77 6.25
N VAL A 529 7.59 -3.49 6.62
CA VAL A 529 8.67 -2.83 7.40
C VAL A 529 8.47 -2.95 8.90
N TRP A 530 7.27 -2.71 9.44
CA TRP A 530 7.07 -2.60 10.89
C TRP A 530 6.36 -3.81 11.54
N HIS A 531 5.76 -4.69 10.76
CA HIS A 531 4.92 -5.80 11.23
C HIS A 531 3.86 -5.36 12.28
N PRO A 532 2.98 -4.38 11.98
CA PRO A 532 2.07 -3.78 12.94
C PRO A 532 0.68 -4.43 12.95
N THR A 533 -0.03 -4.28 14.07
CA THR A 533 -1.46 -4.60 14.15
C THR A 533 -2.25 -3.47 13.48
N ILE A 534 -2.95 -3.78 12.39
CA ILE A 534 -3.72 -2.78 11.63
C ILE A 534 -5.10 -2.60 12.29
N PHE A 535 -5.51 -1.35 12.52
CA PHE A 535 -6.88 -0.99 12.89
C PHE A 535 -7.50 -0.14 11.78
N ILE A 536 -8.60 -0.61 11.19
CA ILE A 536 -9.37 0.10 10.17
C ILE A 536 -10.78 0.37 10.71
N ASP A 537 -11.21 1.63 10.74
CA ASP A 537 -12.57 2.04 11.11
C ASP A 537 -13.34 2.52 9.86
N GLU A 538 -14.67 2.64 9.99
CA GLU A 538 -15.60 3.08 8.94
C GLU A 538 -15.52 2.27 7.63
N CYS A 539 -15.15 0.98 7.71
CA CYS A 539 -14.97 0.11 6.53
C CYS A 539 -16.21 0.02 5.63
N ASP A 540 -17.41 0.15 6.19
CA ASP A 540 -18.66 0.19 5.42
C ASP A 540 -18.69 1.32 4.38
N THR A 541 -17.97 2.40 4.61
CA THR A 541 -18.00 3.60 3.74
C THR A 541 -17.08 3.53 2.52
N PHE A 542 -16.06 2.64 2.50
CA PHE A 542 -15.06 2.61 1.42
C PHE A 542 -14.50 1.23 1.04
N LEU A 543 -14.67 0.17 1.85
CA LEU A 543 -14.02 -1.11 1.55
C LEU A 543 -14.67 -1.84 0.37
N ARG A 544 -16.00 -1.73 0.25
CA ARG A 544 -16.82 -2.42 -0.77
C ARG A 544 -16.32 -2.23 -2.20
N ASP A 545 -15.96 -1.01 -2.55
CA ASP A 545 -15.52 -0.63 -3.90
C ASP A 545 -13.99 -0.75 -4.08
N ASN A 546 -13.28 -1.19 -3.04
CA ASN A 546 -11.82 -1.30 -3.01
C ASN A 546 -11.36 -2.77 -3.00
N SER A 547 -11.51 -3.41 -4.16
CA SER A 547 -11.12 -4.82 -4.37
C SER A 547 -9.63 -5.09 -4.14
N GLU A 548 -8.74 -4.10 -4.35
CA GLU A 548 -7.31 -4.22 -4.00
C GLU A 548 -7.14 -4.38 -2.48
N LEU A 549 -7.85 -3.58 -1.68
CA LEU A 549 -7.77 -3.61 -0.23
C LEU A 549 -8.43 -4.87 0.36
N ILE A 550 -9.57 -5.30 -0.18
CA ILE A 550 -10.18 -6.60 0.15
C ILE A 550 -9.20 -7.74 -0.17
N GLY A 551 -8.54 -7.71 -1.33
CA GLY A 551 -7.51 -8.70 -1.70
C GLY A 551 -6.32 -8.69 -0.75
N MET A 552 -5.84 -7.52 -0.34
CA MET A 552 -4.76 -7.36 0.64
C MET A 552 -5.12 -7.92 2.02
N ILE A 553 -6.34 -7.65 2.50
CA ILE A 553 -6.82 -8.11 3.81
C ILE A 553 -6.95 -9.64 3.82
N ASN A 554 -7.57 -10.21 2.78
CA ASN A 554 -7.73 -11.67 2.63
C ASN A 554 -6.40 -12.40 2.42
N ALA A 555 -5.46 -11.84 1.66
CA ALA A 555 -4.10 -12.38 1.53
C ALA A 555 -3.30 -12.22 2.83
N GLY A 556 -3.66 -11.28 3.70
CA GLY A 556 -3.00 -11.03 4.99
C GLY A 556 -3.48 -11.88 6.16
N TYR A 557 -4.31 -12.90 5.90
CA TYR A 557 -4.87 -13.84 6.87
C TYR A 557 -3.96 -15.05 7.16
N GLU A 558 -3.26 -15.55 6.16
CA GLU A 558 -2.45 -16.78 6.24
C GLU A 558 -0.94 -16.47 6.12
N ARG A 559 -0.12 -17.20 6.87
CA ARG A 559 1.33 -17.01 6.95
C ARG A 559 2.00 -17.21 5.59
N GLY A 560 2.82 -16.23 5.20
CA GLY A 560 3.43 -16.18 3.86
C GLY A 560 2.52 -15.60 2.78
N GLY A 561 1.26 -15.31 3.08
CA GLY A 561 0.37 -14.54 2.22
C GLY A 561 0.93 -13.14 1.91
N GLY A 562 0.87 -12.75 0.63
CA GLY A 562 1.64 -11.63 0.11
C GLY A 562 1.10 -11.06 -1.19
N LEU A 563 1.43 -9.79 -1.46
CA LEU A 563 1.08 -9.09 -2.69
C LEU A 563 2.28 -8.96 -3.62
N LEU A 564 2.12 -9.33 -4.89
CA LEU A 564 3.08 -8.99 -5.94
C LEU A 564 2.84 -7.56 -6.42
N ARG A 565 3.88 -6.72 -6.39
CA ARG A 565 3.83 -5.33 -6.88
C ARG A 565 5.10 -5.01 -7.66
N SER A 566 4.97 -4.23 -8.72
CA SER A 566 6.10 -3.80 -9.54
C SER A 566 6.80 -2.62 -8.85
N GLU A 567 8.08 -2.77 -8.51
CA GLU A 567 8.92 -1.68 -7.98
C GLU A 567 9.93 -1.22 -9.03
N SER A 568 10.29 0.08 -8.99
CA SER A 568 11.44 0.58 -9.75
C SER A 568 12.74 0.19 -9.06
N ALA A 569 13.59 -0.53 -9.79
CA ALA A 569 14.96 -0.86 -9.42
C ALA A 569 15.86 -0.13 -10.43
N GLY A 570 16.10 1.16 -10.18
CA GLY A 570 16.63 2.08 -11.18
C GLY A 570 15.64 2.21 -12.35
N ASP A 571 16.16 2.19 -13.58
CA ASP A 571 15.36 2.30 -14.81
C ASP A 571 14.55 1.03 -15.13
N SER A 572 14.77 -0.07 -14.38
CA SER A 572 14.04 -1.32 -14.54
C SER A 572 12.83 -1.42 -13.61
N PHE A 573 11.81 -2.17 -14.02
CA PHE A 573 10.70 -2.57 -13.16
C PHE A 573 10.86 -4.04 -12.77
N THR A 574 10.98 -4.30 -11.48
CA THR A 574 11.13 -5.67 -10.94
C THR A 574 9.90 -6.06 -10.11
N PRO A 575 9.32 -7.26 -10.31
CA PRO A 575 8.20 -7.74 -9.51
C PRO A 575 8.69 -8.15 -8.12
N ARG A 576 8.29 -7.39 -7.08
CA ARG A 576 8.57 -7.70 -5.68
C ARG A 576 7.33 -8.28 -5.01
N ARG A 577 7.51 -9.34 -4.21
CA ARG A 577 6.50 -9.83 -3.27
C ARG A 577 6.66 -9.08 -1.95
N PHE A 578 5.58 -8.50 -1.45
CA PHE A 578 5.46 -7.94 -0.12
C PHE A 578 4.68 -8.90 0.78
N SER A 579 5.10 -9.08 2.02
CA SER A 579 4.29 -9.71 3.06
C SER A 579 3.09 -8.81 3.38
N VAL A 580 1.91 -9.40 3.54
CA VAL A 580 0.74 -8.71 4.11
C VAL A 580 0.18 -9.43 5.34
N TYR A 581 0.86 -10.46 5.82
CA TYR A 581 0.49 -11.22 7.02
C TYR A 581 0.66 -10.35 8.28
N SER A 582 -0.44 -10.14 9.02
CA SER A 582 -0.47 -9.38 10.29
C SER A 582 -1.82 -9.53 10.98
N ALA A 583 -1.91 -9.22 12.28
CA ALA A 583 -3.19 -8.99 12.95
C ALA A 583 -3.89 -7.75 12.37
N LYS A 584 -5.21 -7.86 12.14
CA LYS A 584 -6.03 -6.80 11.55
C LYS A 584 -7.39 -6.74 12.25
N CYS A 585 -7.77 -5.58 12.77
CA CYS A 585 -9.12 -5.31 13.23
C CYS A 585 -9.82 -4.37 12.24
N ILE A 586 -11.04 -4.71 11.85
CA ILE A 586 -11.87 -3.93 10.94
C ILE A 586 -13.20 -3.59 11.62
N ALA A 587 -13.68 -2.37 11.47
CA ALA A 587 -14.91 -1.89 12.11
C ALA A 587 -15.82 -1.17 11.12
N GLY A 588 -17.14 -1.31 11.29
CA GLY A 588 -18.12 -0.65 10.44
C GLY A 588 -19.58 -0.96 10.80
N ILE A 589 -20.50 -0.42 10.02
CA ILE A 589 -21.95 -0.67 10.14
C ILE A 589 -22.35 -1.79 9.19
N ALA A 590 -23.13 -2.76 9.68
CA ALA A 590 -23.72 -3.84 8.87
C ALA A 590 -22.72 -4.48 7.89
N LEU A 591 -21.52 -4.82 8.38
CA LEU A 591 -20.37 -5.24 7.57
C LEU A 591 -20.68 -6.46 6.68
N GLU A 592 -21.63 -7.30 7.06
CA GLU A 592 -22.17 -8.40 6.26
C GLU A 592 -22.76 -7.98 4.90
N LYS A 593 -23.02 -6.69 4.69
CA LYS A 593 -23.54 -6.11 3.43
C LYS A 593 -22.47 -5.36 2.63
N HIS A 594 -21.29 -5.17 3.20
CA HIS A 594 -20.19 -4.37 2.63
C HIS A 594 -18.91 -5.18 2.39
N LEU A 595 -18.75 -6.32 3.08
CA LEU A 595 -17.62 -7.24 2.97
C LEU A 595 -18.07 -8.56 2.34
N PRO A 596 -17.33 -9.15 1.38
CA PRO A 596 -17.65 -10.47 0.85
C PRO A 596 -17.53 -11.56 1.94
N ASP A 597 -18.33 -12.62 1.83
CA ASP A 597 -18.35 -13.80 2.73
C ASP A 597 -16.96 -14.40 2.96
N ALA A 598 -16.11 -14.41 1.92
CA ALA A 598 -14.73 -14.87 2.00
C ALA A 598 -13.83 -14.03 2.94
N THR A 599 -14.23 -12.79 3.23
CA THR A 599 -13.59 -11.89 4.21
C THR A 599 -14.25 -12.05 5.58
N MET A 600 -15.58 -12.11 5.65
CA MET A 600 -16.33 -12.30 6.90
C MET A 600 -15.95 -13.60 7.60
N SER A 601 -15.88 -14.71 6.85
CA SER A 601 -15.49 -16.02 7.37
C SER A 601 -14.06 -16.09 7.91
N ARG A 602 -13.16 -15.19 7.53
CA ARG A 602 -11.75 -15.13 8.00
C ARG A 602 -11.59 -14.35 9.31
N GLY A 603 -12.65 -14.19 10.11
CA GLY A 603 -12.58 -13.41 11.32
C GLY A 603 -13.54 -13.82 12.42
N VAL A 604 -13.20 -13.41 13.63
CA VAL A 604 -14.07 -13.47 14.80
C VAL A 604 -14.92 -12.20 14.82
N ILE A 605 -16.24 -12.37 14.78
CA ILE A 605 -17.20 -11.27 14.69
C ILE A 605 -17.66 -10.85 16.09
N LEU A 606 -17.59 -9.55 16.36
CA LEU A 606 -18.14 -8.91 17.56
C LEU A 606 -19.31 -8.02 17.12
N ASN A 607 -20.51 -8.22 17.69
CA ASN A 607 -21.76 -7.66 17.19
C ASN A 607 -22.26 -6.57 18.15
N LEU A 608 -21.60 -5.39 18.09
CA LEU A 608 -21.74 -4.36 19.12
C LEU A 608 -23.16 -3.78 19.20
N ARG A 609 -23.75 -3.95 20.39
CA ARG A 609 -25.10 -3.48 20.71
C ARG A 609 -25.06 -2.04 21.25
N ARG A 610 -26.17 -1.33 21.11
CA ARG A 610 -26.31 0.04 21.64
C ARG A 610 -26.57 -0.03 23.15
N ARG A 611 -25.65 0.52 23.95
CA ARG A 611 -25.78 0.58 25.42
C ARG A 611 -27.13 1.15 25.86
N LEU A 612 -27.68 0.60 26.94
CA LEU A 612 -28.87 1.10 27.60
C LEU A 612 -28.59 2.39 28.39
N PRO A 613 -29.59 3.24 28.65
CA PRO A 613 -29.43 4.43 29.50
C PRO A 613 -29.00 4.11 30.95
N SER A 614 -29.30 2.91 31.43
CA SER A 614 -28.89 2.37 32.73
C SER A 614 -27.43 1.89 32.79
N GLU A 615 -26.78 1.68 31.64
CA GLU A 615 -25.43 1.11 31.58
C GLU A 615 -24.35 2.20 31.58
N SER A 616 -23.75 2.41 32.76
CA SER A 616 -22.62 3.34 32.92
C SER A 616 -21.27 2.62 32.84
N VAL A 617 -20.42 3.06 31.90
CA VAL A 617 -19.00 2.70 31.82
C VAL A 617 -18.13 3.90 32.14
N ALA A 618 -16.92 3.68 32.67
CA ALA A 618 -15.96 4.76 32.93
C ALA A 618 -15.66 5.52 31.62
N ARG A 619 -15.24 6.79 31.71
CA ARG A 619 -14.85 7.58 30.52
C ARG A 619 -13.40 7.30 30.19
N LEU A 620 -13.09 6.87 28.96
CA LEU A 620 -11.72 6.51 28.54
C LEU A 620 -10.71 7.66 28.69
N ARG A 621 -11.16 8.92 28.56
CA ARG A 621 -10.35 10.12 28.83
C ARG A 621 -10.05 10.37 30.32
N HIS A 622 -10.64 9.60 31.22
CA HIS A 622 -10.36 9.55 32.65
C HIS A 622 -9.92 8.12 33.05
N ALA A 623 -9.30 7.37 32.13
CA ALA A 623 -8.57 6.16 32.49
C ALA A 623 -7.31 6.54 33.28
N ASP A 624 -6.93 5.74 34.27
CA ASP A 624 -5.76 6.04 35.09
C ASP A 624 -4.49 5.88 34.24
N GLU A 625 -3.49 6.73 34.47
CA GLU A 625 -2.23 6.72 33.74
C GLU A 625 -1.46 5.40 34.00
N GLY A 626 -0.81 4.86 32.97
CA GLY A 626 -0.04 3.62 33.07
C GLY A 626 -0.83 2.31 32.96
N VAL A 627 -2.16 2.29 33.11
CA VAL A 627 -2.95 1.04 33.13
C VAL A 627 -2.78 0.21 31.84
N PHE A 628 -2.81 0.87 30.69
CA PHE A 628 -2.61 0.21 29.39
C PHE A 628 -1.14 -0.18 29.18
N ASP A 629 -0.21 0.64 29.65
CA ASP A 629 1.24 0.46 29.48
C ASP A 629 1.75 -0.73 30.30
N VAL A 630 1.21 -0.94 31.51
CA VAL A 630 1.46 -2.15 32.33
C VAL A 630 0.97 -3.40 31.61
N LEU A 631 -0.26 -3.40 31.08
CA LEU A 631 -0.81 -4.55 30.35
C LEU A 631 -0.01 -4.84 29.06
N ALA A 632 0.38 -3.81 28.32
CA ALA A 632 1.24 -3.95 27.14
C ALA A 632 2.62 -4.52 27.51
N SER A 633 3.22 -4.08 28.63
CA SER A 633 4.49 -4.61 29.14
C SER A 633 4.39 -6.08 29.58
N GLN A 634 3.28 -6.45 30.22
CA GLN A 634 2.98 -7.85 30.57
C GLN A 634 2.70 -8.71 29.32
N LEU A 635 2.08 -8.15 28.28
CA LEU A 635 1.86 -8.84 26.99
C LEU A 635 3.16 -9.07 26.20
N VAL A 636 4.10 -8.10 26.21
CA VAL A 636 5.46 -8.33 25.70
C VAL A 636 6.13 -9.48 26.46
N ARG A 637 5.96 -9.53 27.79
CA ARG A 637 6.51 -10.62 28.60
C ARG A 637 5.85 -11.97 28.34
N PHE A 638 4.52 -11.99 28.15
CA PHE A 638 3.77 -13.19 27.79
C PHE A 638 4.28 -13.83 26.50
N ALA A 639 4.48 -13.04 25.45
CA ALA A 639 4.97 -13.53 24.18
C ALA A 639 6.43 -14.00 24.23
N ALA A 640 7.25 -13.41 25.10
CA ALA A 640 8.63 -13.86 25.35
C ALA A 640 8.69 -15.19 26.10
N ASP A 641 7.93 -15.35 27.19
CA ASP A 641 7.96 -16.53 28.05
C ASP A 641 7.23 -17.74 27.42
N PHE A 642 6.03 -17.53 26.85
CA PHE A 642 5.13 -18.62 26.43
C PHE A 642 5.00 -18.78 24.90
N GLY A 643 5.47 -17.83 24.10
CA GLY A 643 5.24 -17.83 22.64
C GLY A 643 5.88 -18.98 21.86
N GLN A 644 6.83 -19.71 22.45
CA GLN A 644 7.41 -20.94 21.87
C GLN A 644 6.60 -22.21 22.22
N GLU A 645 5.81 -22.17 23.29
CA GLU A 645 4.90 -23.26 23.69
C GLU A 645 3.59 -23.14 22.93
N ILE A 646 2.98 -21.95 22.93
CA ILE A 646 1.73 -21.66 22.21
C ILE A 646 1.87 -21.94 20.71
N GLY A 647 2.99 -21.54 20.09
CA GLY A 647 3.31 -21.83 18.68
C GLY A 647 3.62 -23.30 18.35
N ARG A 648 3.43 -24.22 19.31
CA ARG A 648 3.51 -25.68 19.14
C ARG A 648 2.27 -26.40 19.67
N TRP A 649 1.35 -25.66 20.29
CA TRP A 649 0.18 -26.22 20.95
C TRP A 649 -0.89 -26.48 19.90
N LEU A 650 -1.33 -27.74 19.79
CA LEU A 650 -2.49 -28.14 19.00
C LEU A 650 -3.68 -28.27 19.96
N PRO A 651 -4.56 -27.25 20.06
CA PRO A 651 -5.72 -27.32 20.94
C PRO A 651 -6.74 -28.32 20.39
N ALA A 652 -7.57 -28.89 21.27
CA ALA A 652 -8.76 -29.60 20.83
C ALA A 652 -9.76 -28.58 20.26
N LEU A 653 -9.99 -28.65 18.95
CA LEU A 653 -10.97 -27.82 18.25
C LEU A 653 -12.35 -28.51 18.32
N PRO A 654 -13.46 -27.78 18.58
CA PRO A 654 -14.79 -28.38 18.58
C PRO A 654 -15.23 -28.81 17.17
N ASP A 655 -15.76 -30.03 17.05
CA ASP A 655 -16.27 -30.59 15.78
C ASP A 655 -17.50 -29.82 15.25
N GLU A 656 -18.16 -29.03 16.09
CA GLU A 656 -19.30 -28.18 15.73
C GLU A 656 -18.90 -26.90 14.95
N LEU A 657 -17.62 -26.53 14.97
CA LEU A 657 -17.07 -25.42 14.18
C LEU A 657 -16.68 -25.91 12.78
N GLY A 658 -17.04 -25.16 11.74
CA GLY A 658 -16.57 -25.44 10.37
C GLY A 658 -15.08 -25.12 10.18
N ASP A 659 -14.45 -25.68 9.14
CA ASP A 659 -13.00 -25.61 8.86
C ASP A 659 -12.38 -24.21 9.09
N ARG A 660 -13.06 -23.15 8.63
CA ARG A 660 -12.58 -21.77 8.75
C ARG A 660 -12.77 -21.19 10.16
N GLU A 661 -13.82 -21.59 10.86
CA GLU A 661 -14.04 -21.22 12.25
C GLU A 661 -12.99 -21.89 13.14
N GLN A 662 -12.64 -23.15 12.84
CA GLN A 662 -11.50 -23.85 13.42
C GLN A 662 -10.18 -23.10 13.16
N ASP A 663 -9.85 -22.74 11.90
CA ASP A 663 -8.67 -21.91 11.57
C ASP A 663 -8.61 -20.59 12.38
N ASN A 664 -9.77 -19.92 12.55
CA ASN A 664 -9.86 -18.64 13.26
C ASN A 664 -9.60 -18.80 14.76
N TRP A 665 -10.15 -19.86 15.36
CA TRP A 665 -10.15 -20.07 16.81
C TRP A 665 -8.94 -20.83 17.33
N GLU A 666 -8.26 -21.63 16.51
CA GLU A 666 -7.02 -22.35 16.88
C GLU A 666 -6.00 -21.47 17.64
N PRO A 667 -5.51 -20.32 17.12
CA PRO A 667 -4.54 -19.50 17.84
C PRO A 667 -5.08 -18.92 19.14
N LEU A 668 -6.39 -18.65 19.23
CA LEU A 668 -7.03 -18.09 20.42
C LEU A 668 -7.23 -19.18 21.50
N LEU A 669 -7.57 -20.40 21.10
CA LEU A 669 -7.69 -21.57 21.96
C LEU A 669 -6.32 -22.05 22.47
N ALA A 670 -5.25 -21.95 21.67
CA ALA A 670 -3.88 -22.21 22.12
C ALA A 670 -3.43 -21.22 23.22
N ILE A 671 -3.74 -19.93 23.07
CA ILE A 671 -3.52 -18.92 24.12
C ILE A 671 -4.35 -19.23 25.37
N ALA A 672 -5.62 -19.62 25.21
CA ALA A 672 -6.51 -19.97 26.32
C ALA A 672 -6.06 -21.23 27.07
N ALA A 673 -5.54 -22.25 26.36
CA ALA A 673 -5.00 -23.47 26.95
C ALA A 673 -3.74 -23.19 27.80
N CYS A 674 -2.87 -22.29 27.35
CA CYS A 674 -1.72 -21.81 28.13
C CYS A 674 -2.14 -21.09 29.44
N ALA A 675 -3.33 -20.47 29.45
CA ALA A 675 -3.95 -19.90 30.65
C ALA A 675 -4.75 -20.92 31.50
N GLY A 676 -4.73 -22.20 31.15
CA GLY A 676 -5.31 -23.30 31.92
C GLY A 676 -6.73 -23.72 31.51
N PRO A 677 -7.24 -24.83 32.07
CA PRO A 677 -8.45 -25.50 31.59
C PRO A 677 -9.72 -24.64 31.73
N GLU A 678 -9.80 -23.75 32.73
CA GLU A 678 -10.94 -22.83 32.86
C GLU A 678 -10.96 -21.78 31.73
N TRP A 679 -9.79 -21.23 31.36
CA TRP A 679 -9.68 -20.30 30.24
C TRP A 679 -9.98 -20.98 28.92
N LEU A 680 -9.49 -22.21 28.70
CA LEU A 680 -9.84 -23.01 27.54
C LEU A 680 -11.35 -23.24 27.44
N ALA A 681 -12.02 -23.68 28.51
CA ALA A 681 -13.46 -23.91 28.50
C ALA A 681 -14.27 -22.62 28.22
N ARG A 682 -13.86 -21.48 28.80
CA ARG A 682 -14.43 -20.15 28.52
C ARG A 682 -14.23 -19.73 27.06
N ALA A 683 -13.06 -20.00 26.49
CA ALA A 683 -12.74 -19.70 25.10
C ALA A 683 -13.50 -20.59 24.12
N THR A 684 -13.64 -21.89 24.40
CA THR A 684 -14.47 -22.82 23.61
C THR A 684 -15.95 -22.40 23.61
N ALA A 685 -16.51 -22.03 24.77
CA ALA A 685 -17.87 -21.51 24.83
C ALA A 685 -18.07 -20.22 24.01
N ALA A 686 -17.07 -19.32 24.05
CA ALA A 686 -17.06 -18.13 23.19
C ALA A 686 -16.94 -18.47 21.70
N ALA A 687 -16.14 -19.48 21.35
CA ALA A 687 -15.91 -19.92 19.98
C ALA A 687 -17.18 -20.46 19.32
N LEU A 688 -17.91 -21.33 20.03
CA LEU A 688 -19.20 -21.86 19.56
C LEU A 688 -20.20 -20.71 19.37
N LYS A 689 -20.48 -19.95 20.42
CA LYS A 689 -21.52 -18.90 20.42
C LYS A 689 -21.29 -17.79 19.39
N LEU A 690 -20.05 -17.29 19.24
CA LEU A 690 -19.75 -16.23 18.28
C LEU A 690 -19.73 -16.71 16.83
N SER A 691 -19.51 -18.01 16.60
CA SER A 691 -19.65 -18.62 15.27
C SER A 691 -21.13 -18.84 14.93
N GLU A 692 -21.97 -19.20 15.90
CA GLU A 692 -23.43 -19.24 15.74
C GLU A 692 -24.04 -17.84 15.47
N ASP A 693 -23.75 -16.86 16.32
CA ASP A 693 -24.19 -15.46 16.12
C ASP A 693 -23.60 -14.87 14.81
N GLY A 694 -22.39 -15.28 14.42
CA GLY A 694 -21.74 -14.89 13.16
C GLY A 694 -22.42 -15.48 11.91
N GLY A 695 -22.95 -16.70 12.02
CA GLY A 695 -23.72 -17.37 10.97
C GLY A 695 -25.12 -16.81 10.73
N SER A 696 -25.60 -15.88 11.58
CA SER A 696 -26.94 -15.27 11.48
C SER A 696 -27.16 -14.41 10.23
N ALA A 697 -26.09 -14.04 9.52
CA ALA A 697 -26.16 -13.52 8.16
C ALA A 697 -26.46 -14.67 7.17
N GLU A 698 -27.64 -15.28 7.30
CA GLU A 698 -28.07 -16.41 6.47
C GLU A 698 -28.03 -16.01 4.99
N THR A 699 -27.10 -16.60 4.24
CA THR A 699 -26.89 -16.22 2.84
C THR A 699 -28.18 -16.41 2.04
N ILE A 700 -28.45 -15.53 1.08
CA ILE A 700 -29.61 -15.63 0.16
C ILE A 700 -29.73 -17.05 -0.44
N GLY A 701 -28.61 -17.72 -0.70
CA GLY A 701 -28.57 -19.09 -1.20
C GLY A 701 -28.90 -20.17 -0.16
N SER A 702 -28.38 -20.06 1.07
CA SER A 702 -28.74 -21.00 2.16
C SER A 702 -30.19 -20.81 2.63
N ARG A 703 -30.65 -19.55 2.74
CA ARG A 703 -32.06 -19.25 3.04
C ARG A 703 -32.99 -19.81 1.96
N LEU A 704 -32.66 -19.61 0.68
CA LEU A 704 -33.42 -20.22 -0.43
C LEU A 704 -33.47 -21.75 -0.32
N LEU A 705 -32.37 -22.40 0.09
CA LEU A 705 -32.36 -23.85 0.29
C LEU A 705 -33.19 -24.28 1.52
N ALA A 706 -33.19 -23.49 2.61
CA ALA A 706 -34.02 -23.73 3.78
C ALA A 706 -35.50 -23.58 3.43
N ASP A 707 -35.89 -22.51 2.75
CA ASP A 707 -37.25 -22.22 2.31
C ASP A 707 -37.76 -23.29 1.32
N ILE A 708 -36.93 -23.73 0.36
CA ILE A 708 -37.26 -24.86 -0.53
C ILE A 708 -37.38 -26.17 0.26
N ARG A 709 -36.55 -26.41 1.29
CA ARG A 709 -36.67 -27.58 2.18
C ARG A 709 -38.01 -27.55 2.92
N THR A 710 -38.42 -26.39 3.42
CA THR A 710 -39.73 -26.18 4.06
C THR A 710 -40.87 -26.47 3.07
N ILE A 711 -40.84 -25.93 1.85
CA ILE A 711 -41.87 -26.18 0.82
C ILE A 711 -41.98 -27.66 0.44
N PHE A 712 -40.89 -28.42 0.40
CA PHE A 712 -40.93 -29.88 0.20
C PHE A 712 -41.32 -30.67 1.46
N ALA A 713 -41.28 -30.06 2.65
CA ALA A 713 -41.77 -30.64 3.89
C ALA A 713 -43.28 -30.37 4.09
N THR A 714 -43.79 -29.24 3.60
CA THR A 714 -45.22 -28.87 3.65
C THR A 714 -46.11 -29.95 3.05
N GLU A 715 -47.09 -30.40 3.82
CA GLU A 715 -48.07 -31.38 3.38
C GLU A 715 -49.19 -30.72 2.57
N GLN A 716 -49.39 -31.15 1.32
CA GLN A 716 -50.56 -30.72 0.56
C GLN A 716 -51.83 -31.41 1.07
N ALA A 717 -52.84 -30.62 1.41
CA ALA A 717 -54.18 -31.12 1.68
C ALA A 717 -54.79 -31.69 0.39
N ALA A 718 -54.92 -33.01 0.31
CA ALA A 718 -55.57 -33.67 -0.81
C ALA A 718 -57.10 -33.59 -0.66
N ASP A 719 -57.76 -33.06 -1.69
CA ASP A 719 -59.22 -33.06 -1.79
C ASP A 719 -59.79 -34.48 -1.67
N PHE A 720 -60.89 -34.63 -0.93
CA PHE A 720 -61.63 -35.88 -0.73
C PHE A 720 -60.80 -37.10 -0.21
N GLY A 721 -60.37 -37.00 1.05
CA GLY A 721 -60.30 -38.17 1.95
C GLY A 721 -59.21 -39.21 1.65
N ARG A 722 -58.07 -38.78 1.09
CA ARG A 722 -56.86 -39.61 0.96
C ARG A 722 -55.78 -39.17 1.97
N ALA A 723 -54.90 -40.11 2.31
CA ALA A 723 -53.77 -39.83 3.20
C ALA A 723 -52.87 -38.73 2.62
N LYS A 724 -52.31 -37.90 3.51
CA LYS A 724 -51.34 -36.83 3.22
C LYS A 724 -50.19 -37.38 2.35
N VAL A 725 -49.90 -36.72 1.24
CA VAL A 725 -48.82 -37.14 0.32
C VAL A 725 -47.68 -36.12 0.39
N LYS A 726 -46.51 -36.58 0.84
CA LYS A 726 -45.29 -35.75 0.89
C LYS A 726 -44.88 -35.34 -0.52
N VAL A 727 -44.65 -34.05 -0.74
CA VAL A 727 -44.29 -33.50 -2.06
C VAL A 727 -42.90 -33.99 -2.46
N THR A 728 -42.81 -34.79 -3.53
CA THR A 728 -41.53 -35.30 -4.05
C THR A 728 -41.07 -34.59 -5.33
N LYS A 729 -41.98 -33.86 -5.98
CA LYS A 729 -41.79 -33.09 -7.22
C LYS A 729 -42.73 -31.88 -7.17
N ILE A 730 -42.26 -30.76 -7.70
CA ILE A 730 -43.02 -29.50 -7.79
C ILE A 730 -42.70 -28.82 -9.14
N SER A 731 -43.65 -28.11 -9.75
CA SER A 731 -43.33 -27.35 -10.98
C SER A 731 -42.51 -26.10 -10.64
N SER A 732 -41.87 -25.51 -11.65
CA SER A 732 -41.18 -24.23 -11.50
C SER A 732 -42.15 -23.09 -11.19
N VAL A 733 -43.42 -23.18 -11.64
CA VAL A 733 -44.47 -22.20 -11.35
C VAL A 733 -44.85 -22.27 -9.87
N ASP A 734 -45.26 -23.45 -9.41
CA ASP A 734 -45.77 -23.66 -8.05
C ASP A 734 -44.66 -23.40 -7.01
N LEU A 735 -43.40 -23.73 -7.33
CA LEU A 735 -42.27 -23.43 -6.44
C LEU A 735 -42.00 -21.92 -6.33
N THR A 736 -42.15 -21.14 -7.41
CA THR A 736 -42.05 -19.68 -7.30
C THR A 736 -43.24 -19.04 -6.58
N ALA A 737 -44.44 -19.60 -6.70
CA ALA A 737 -45.61 -19.16 -5.95
C ALA A 737 -45.43 -19.47 -4.46
N ALA A 738 -45.17 -20.72 -4.11
CA ALA A 738 -44.95 -21.16 -2.73
C ALA A 738 -43.79 -20.43 -2.04
N LEU A 739 -42.72 -20.07 -2.76
CA LEU A 739 -41.66 -19.21 -2.22
C LEU A 739 -42.17 -17.78 -1.93
N ALA A 740 -42.98 -17.21 -2.82
CA ALA A 740 -43.53 -15.86 -2.67
C ALA A 740 -44.62 -15.75 -1.59
N ASP A 741 -45.31 -16.87 -1.30
CA ASP A 741 -46.35 -16.98 -0.26
C ASP A 741 -45.77 -17.29 1.14
N LEU A 742 -44.46 -17.48 1.29
CA LEU A 742 -43.80 -17.60 2.61
C LEU A 742 -43.76 -16.25 3.31
N ASP A 743 -44.44 -16.15 4.45
CA ASP A 743 -44.39 -14.96 5.31
C ASP A 743 -42.96 -14.73 5.85
N GLU A 744 -42.63 -13.45 6.11
CA GLU A 744 -41.28 -12.96 6.44
C GLU A 744 -40.14 -13.29 5.43
N ALA A 745 -40.42 -13.97 4.30
CA ALA A 745 -39.42 -14.35 3.29
C ALA A 745 -39.22 -13.27 2.20
N PRO A 746 -37.99 -13.08 1.69
CA PRO A 746 -37.69 -12.00 0.74
C PRO A 746 -38.24 -12.26 -0.67
N TRP A 747 -38.80 -13.45 -0.95
CA TRP A 747 -39.14 -13.90 -2.29
C TRP A 747 -40.37 -13.21 -2.90
N GLY A 748 -41.33 -12.78 -2.07
CA GLY A 748 -42.52 -12.06 -2.52
C GLY A 748 -42.22 -10.64 -3.04
N THR A 749 -41.11 -10.03 -2.60
CA THR A 749 -40.69 -8.66 -2.99
C THR A 749 -39.35 -8.61 -3.73
N TRP A 750 -38.76 -9.78 -4.02
CA TRP A 750 -37.42 -10.00 -4.56
C TRP A 750 -37.00 -9.09 -5.72
N ASN A 751 -37.91 -8.85 -6.67
CA ASN A 751 -37.65 -8.13 -7.91
C ASN A 751 -38.25 -6.71 -7.84
N HIS A 752 -37.61 -5.81 -7.10
CA HIS A 752 -38.07 -4.43 -6.87
C HIS A 752 -39.53 -4.35 -6.36
N GLY A 753 -39.88 -5.15 -5.35
CA GLY A 753 -41.24 -5.24 -4.81
C GLY A 753 -42.16 -6.23 -5.53
N LYS A 754 -41.64 -7.03 -6.48
CA LYS A 754 -42.38 -8.10 -7.17
C LYS A 754 -41.84 -9.49 -6.82
N PRO A 755 -42.65 -10.56 -6.93
CA PRO A 755 -42.22 -11.93 -6.66
C PRO A 755 -41.04 -12.41 -7.50
N ILE A 756 -40.29 -13.38 -6.96
CA ILE A 756 -39.19 -14.06 -7.65
C ILE A 756 -39.68 -14.80 -8.91
N THR A 757 -38.98 -14.61 -10.03
CA THR A 757 -39.29 -15.28 -11.30
C THR A 757 -38.59 -16.63 -11.44
N GLN A 758 -39.14 -17.52 -12.27
CA GLN A 758 -38.54 -18.84 -12.56
C GLN A 758 -37.11 -18.75 -13.12
N VAL A 759 -36.79 -17.68 -13.86
CA VAL A 759 -35.45 -17.44 -14.40
C VAL A 759 -34.47 -17.05 -13.28
N GLN A 760 -34.89 -16.20 -12.35
CA GLN A 760 -34.10 -15.84 -11.16
C GLN A 760 -33.88 -17.06 -10.26
N LEU A 761 -34.93 -17.84 -9.97
CA LEU A 761 -34.83 -19.09 -9.21
C LEU A 761 -33.86 -20.09 -9.88
N ALA A 762 -33.98 -20.29 -11.20
CA ALA A 762 -33.06 -21.16 -11.95
C ALA A 762 -31.62 -20.63 -11.97
N SER A 763 -31.41 -19.31 -11.92
CA SER A 763 -30.08 -18.69 -11.82
C SER A 763 -29.46 -18.92 -10.44
N LEU A 764 -30.22 -18.71 -9.36
CA LEU A 764 -29.75 -18.97 -7.99
C LEU A 764 -29.43 -20.46 -7.77
N LEU A 765 -30.28 -21.36 -8.26
CA LEU A 765 -30.05 -22.82 -8.14
C LEU A 765 -28.91 -23.35 -9.03
N LYS A 766 -28.50 -22.61 -10.06
CA LYS A 766 -27.39 -22.97 -10.96
C LYS A 766 -26.06 -23.11 -10.22
N GLN A 767 -25.82 -22.32 -9.16
CA GLN A 767 -24.56 -22.38 -8.40
C GLN A 767 -24.41 -23.70 -7.64
N TYR A 768 -25.51 -24.25 -7.13
CA TYR A 768 -25.59 -25.59 -6.54
C TYR A 768 -25.67 -26.72 -7.59
N ARG A 769 -25.42 -26.41 -8.87
CA ARG A 769 -25.52 -27.31 -10.03
C ARG A 769 -26.93 -27.87 -10.28
N ILE A 770 -27.96 -27.39 -9.56
CA ILE A 770 -29.35 -27.78 -9.74
C ILE A 770 -29.93 -27.10 -10.99
N LYS A 771 -30.67 -27.86 -11.78
CA LYS A 771 -31.36 -27.40 -13.01
C LYS A 771 -32.77 -27.95 -13.04
N SER A 772 -33.72 -27.17 -13.57
CA SER A 772 -35.09 -27.65 -13.76
C SER A 772 -35.13 -28.78 -14.79
N LYS A 773 -35.92 -29.81 -14.51
CA LYS A 773 -36.17 -30.96 -15.37
C LYS A 773 -37.64 -30.97 -15.78
N THR A 774 -38.00 -31.76 -16.80
CA THR A 774 -39.42 -32.06 -17.02
C THR A 774 -39.88 -33.00 -15.93
N VAL A 775 -40.76 -32.55 -15.04
CA VAL A 775 -41.37 -33.37 -13.98
C VAL A 775 -42.75 -33.80 -14.42
N ARG A 776 -43.18 -35.01 -14.05
CA ARG A 776 -44.56 -35.47 -14.27
C ARG A 776 -45.31 -35.41 -12.94
N LEU A 777 -46.34 -34.57 -12.88
CA LEU A 777 -47.18 -34.36 -11.70
C LEU A 777 -48.56 -35.03 -11.87
N GLY A 778 -49.01 -35.28 -13.10
CA GLY A 778 -50.28 -35.95 -13.38
C GLY A 778 -50.24 -36.95 -14.55
N ALA A 779 -51.42 -37.46 -14.92
CA ALA A 779 -51.58 -38.34 -16.08
C ALA A 779 -51.19 -37.65 -17.40
N HIS A 780 -51.55 -36.36 -17.55
CA HIS A 780 -51.29 -35.55 -18.74
C HIS A 780 -50.45 -34.29 -18.46
N ASP A 781 -50.05 -34.07 -17.21
CA ASP A 781 -49.31 -32.87 -16.81
C ASP A 781 -47.80 -33.16 -16.62
N THR A 782 -46.98 -32.46 -17.40
CA THR A 782 -45.52 -32.60 -17.45
C THR A 782 -44.77 -31.26 -17.55
N PRO A 783 -44.86 -30.37 -16.54
CA PRO A 783 -44.23 -29.06 -16.58
C PRO A 783 -42.70 -29.14 -16.37
N LYS A 784 -42.02 -28.01 -16.54
CA LYS A 784 -40.68 -27.82 -15.97
C LYS A 784 -40.79 -27.65 -14.45
N GLY A 785 -39.85 -28.20 -13.72
CA GLY A 785 -39.85 -28.21 -12.26
C GLY A 785 -38.64 -28.93 -11.67
N TYR A 786 -38.75 -29.30 -10.41
CA TYR A 786 -37.67 -29.91 -9.64
C TYR A 786 -38.19 -31.09 -8.81
N SER A 787 -37.32 -32.06 -8.50
CA SER A 787 -37.62 -33.12 -7.54
C SER A 787 -36.74 -33.02 -6.28
N LEU A 788 -37.27 -33.49 -5.15
CA LEU A 788 -36.59 -33.45 -3.85
C LEU A 788 -35.20 -34.14 -3.89
N ALA A 789 -35.06 -35.21 -4.67
CA ALA A 789 -33.80 -35.93 -4.90
C ALA A 789 -32.74 -35.11 -5.69
N GLN A 790 -33.06 -33.93 -6.22
CA GLN A 790 -32.07 -32.99 -6.75
C GLN A 790 -31.46 -32.12 -5.66
N PHE A 791 -32.13 -31.98 -4.51
CA PHE A 791 -31.71 -31.14 -3.40
C PHE A 791 -31.08 -31.93 -2.25
N SER A 792 -31.27 -33.24 -2.14
CA SER A 792 -30.83 -34.02 -0.96
C SER A 792 -29.33 -33.86 -0.63
N ASP A 793 -28.45 -33.95 -1.63
CA ASP A 793 -27.00 -33.72 -1.46
C ASP A 793 -26.69 -32.27 -1.04
N VAL A 794 -27.46 -31.30 -1.54
CA VAL A 794 -27.29 -29.87 -1.27
C VAL A 794 -27.84 -29.50 0.11
N PHE A 795 -28.96 -30.09 0.53
CA PHE A 795 -29.51 -29.93 1.88
C PHE A 795 -28.55 -30.50 2.93
N THR A 796 -27.97 -31.68 2.71
CA THR A 796 -26.98 -32.27 3.65
C THR A 796 -25.67 -31.46 3.74
N ARG A 797 -25.28 -30.74 2.67
CA ARG A 797 -24.03 -29.94 2.64
C ARG A 797 -24.17 -28.50 3.10
N TYR A 798 -25.31 -27.85 2.87
CA TYR A 798 -25.46 -26.39 3.00
C TYR A 798 -26.52 -25.96 4.01
N LEU A 799 -27.28 -26.90 4.59
CA LEU A 799 -28.17 -26.64 5.71
C LEU A 799 -27.64 -27.42 6.91
N ARG A 800 -27.48 -26.77 8.07
CA ARG A 800 -27.16 -27.49 9.31
C ARG A 800 -28.20 -28.61 9.52
N PRO A 801 -27.80 -29.79 10.04
CA PRO A 801 -28.77 -30.75 10.55
C PRO A 801 -29.64 -30.03 11.58
N THR A 802 -30.95 -29.99 11.34
CA THR A 802 -31.87 -29.67 12.43
C THR A 802 -31.65 -30.75 13.50
N PRO A 803 -31.49 -30.41 14.79
CA PRO A 803 -31.60 -31.42 15.84
C PRO A 803 -32.88 -32.22 15.63
N PRO A 804 -32.88 -33.55 15.81
CA PRO A 804 -34.12 -34.30 15.74
C PRO A 804 -35.09 -33.70 16.75
N GLU A 805 -36.29 -33.34 16.30
CA GLU A 805 -37.36 -32.97 17.22
C GLU A 805 -37.60 -34.16 18.15
N GLU A 806 -37.40 -33.97 19.45
CA GLU A 806 -37.76 -34.98 20.44
C GLU A 806 -39.28 -35.14 20.39
N GLU A 807 -39.76 -36.18 19.69
CA GLU A 807 -41.18 -36.54 19.75
C GLU A 807 -41.55 -36.73 21.23
N PRO A 808 -42.53 -35.98 21.76
CA PRO A 808 -42.86 -36.06 23.17
C PRO A 808 -43.35 -37.47 23.48
N ASP A 809 -42.68 -38.14 24.43
CA ASP A 809 -42.92 -39.56 24.73
C ASP A 809 -44.32 -39.77 25.32
N LEU A 810 -45.26 -40.15 24.45
CA LEU A 810 -46.66 -40.43 24.79
C LEU A 810 -46.82 -41.82 25.44
N SER A 811 -46.03 -42.14 26.47
CA SER A 811 -46.06 -43.43 27.16
C SER A 811 -46.31 -43.42 28.67
N GLU A 812 -46.48 -42.26 29.32
CA GLU A 812 -47.00 -42.19 30.70
C GLU A 812 -48.51 -41.82 30.76
N SER A 813 -49.28 -42.61 31.50
CA SER A 813 -50.74 -42.45 31.68
C SER A 813 -51.07 -41.70 32.98
N PRO A 814 -52.13 -40.88 33.02
CA PRO A 814 -52.40 -39.99 34.15
C PRO A 814 -53.16 -40.66 35.30
N GLU A 815 -52.74 -40.37 36.53
CA GLU A 815 -53.56 -40.48 37.75
C GLU A 815 -53.53 -39.16 38.55
N PRO A 816 -54.51 -38.91 39.44
CA PRO A 816 -55.32 -37.69 39.30
C PRO A 816 -54.91 -36.45 40.10
N MET A 817 -55.48 -35.32 39.68
CA MET A 817 -55.52 -34.06 40.45
C MET A 817 -56.23 -34.22 41.80
N ASP A 818 -55.85 -33.38 42.76
CA ASP A 818 -56.83 -32.75 43.67
C ASP A 818 -56.45 -31.28 43.89
N ALA A 819 -57.42 -30.43 44.27
CA ALA A 819 -57.39 -28.99 43.99
C ALA A 819 -57.48 -28.09 45.24
N LYS A 820 -57.11 -26.79 45.06
CA LYS A 820 -57.49 -25.54 45.79
C LYS A 820 -56.36 -24.47 45.77
N GLU A 821 -56.59 -23.15 45.82
CA GLU A 821 -57.83 -22.35 45.77
C GLU A 821 -57.56 -20.89 45.27
N SER A 822 -58.49 -20.37 44.47
CA SER A 822 -58.95 -18.97 44.35
C SER A 822 -58.04 -17.73 44.64
N VAL A 823 -57.53 -17.11 43.56
CA VAL A 823 -57.61 -15.67 43.13
C VAL A 823 -57.50 -14.43 44.09
N VAL A 824 -56.94 -13.36 43.50
CA VAL A 824 -57.07 -11.88 43.69
C VAL A 824 -56.19 -11.07 44.69
N ALA A 825 -55.64 -9.96 44.12
CA ALA A 825 -55.46 -8.60 44.69
C ALA A 825 -54.06 -8.14 45.19
N ALA A 826 -53.66 -6.97 44.67
CA ALA A 826 -52.55 -6.11 45.11
C ALA A 826 -53.10 -4.98 46.05
N PRO A 827 -52.35 -3.97 46.56
CA PRO A 827 -51.09 -3.37 46.06
C PRO A 827 -50.00 -3.09 47.14
N ALA A 828 -48.99 -2.27 46.79
CA ALA A 828 -47.74 -2.05 47.54
C ALA A 828 -47.69 -0.77 48.40
N THR A 829 -46.70 -0.67 49.32
CA THR A 829 -45.94 0.58 49.62
C THR A 829 -44.71 0.37 50.53
N VAL A 830 -43.57 0.98 50.15
CA VAL A 830 -42.52 1.74 50.90
C VAL A 830 -42.24 1.45 52.41
N VAL A 831 -40.94 1.32 52.78
CA VAL A 831 -40.23 1.95 53.96
C VAL A 831 -38.69 1.93 53.72
N GLU A 832 -37.92 2.78 54.42
CA GLU A 832 -36.48 3.09 54.22
C GLU A 832 -35.46 2.44 55.19
N ASN A 833 -34.18 2.45 54.78
CA ASN A 833 -32.90 2.72 55.49
C ASN A 833 -32.66 2.34 56.99
N VAL A 834 -31.48 1.73 57.28
CA VAL A 834 -30.41 2.18 58.24
C VAL A 834 -29.40 1.01 58.54
N PRO A 835 -28.07 1.24 58.70
CA PRO A 835 -27.04 0.18 58.75
C PRO A 835 -26.48 -0.16 60.17
N PRO A 836 -25.66 -1.23 60.30
CA PRO A 836 -24.91 -1.57 61.52
C PRO A 836 -23.41 -1.20 61.49
N GLU A 837 -22.81 -0.98 62.68
CA GLU A 837 -21.37 -0.74 62.93
C GLU A 837 -20.74 -1.78 63.91
N PRO A 838 -19.40 -1.82 64.16
CA PRO A 838 -18.69 -3.06 64.47
C PRO A 838 -18.14 -3.27 65.91
N PRO A 839 -17.78 -4.53 66.23
CA PRO A 839 -16.68 -4.90 67.14
C PRO A 839 -15.71 -5.96 66.51
N HIS A 840 -14.41 -6.10 66.84
CA HIS A 840 -13.49 -5.29 67.66
C HIS A 840 -12.00 -5.60 67.28
N ARG A 841 -11.00 -5.39 68.17
CA ARG A 841 -9.54 -5.60 67.94
C ARG A 841 -8.94 -6.83 68.66
N HIS A 842 -7.78 -7.30 68.16
CA HIS A 842 -6.68 -7.82 69.00
C HIS A 842 -5.40 -6.98 68.85
N THR A 843 -4.39 -7.20 69.71
CA THR A 843 -3.41 -6.16 70.10
C THR A 843 -1.95 -6.62 70.07
N ALA A 844 -1.04 -5.70 69.70
CA ALA A 844 0.35 -5.66 70.15
C ALA A 844 0.78 -4.20 70.38
N THR A 845 1.79 -3.93 71.23
CA THR A 845 2.14 -2.57 71.68
C THR A 845 3.65 -2.32 71.77
N ARG A 846 4.07 -1.06 71.57
CA ARG A 846 5.10 -0.39 72.41
C ARG A 846 5.05 1.15 72.29
N LYS A 847 5.83 1.84 73.12
CA LYS A 847 5.66 3.26 73.51
C LYS A 847 6.58 4.26 72.75
N PRO A 848 6.29 5.58 72.82
CA PRO A 848 6.89 6.64 71.98
C PRO A 848 7.94 7.50 72.71
N LEU A 849 8.42 8.58 72.06
CA LEU A 849 8.96 9.78 72.73
C LEU A 849 8.84 11.07 71.86
N ARG A 850 9.19 12.23 72.47
CA ARG A 850 9.04 13.64 72.02
C ARG A 850 9.88 14.01 70.78
N GLY A 851 9.69 15.15 70.08
CA GLY A 851 8.74 16.28 70.18
C GLY A 851 9.40 17.66 69.88
N MET A 852 8.61 18.74 69.68
CA MET A 852 9.04 20.15 69.43
C MET A 852 9.75 20.40 68.06
N GLU A 853 9.83 21.59 67.43
CA GLU A 853 9.42 22.98 67.79
C GLU A 853 9.30 23.93 66.56
N SER A 854 8.33 24.87 66.54
CA SER A 854 8.24 26.08 65.66
C SER A 854 8.17 25.87 64.12
N CYS A 855 7.82 26.84 63.24
CA CYS A 855 7.23 28.19 63.31
C CYS A 855 6.34 28.36 62.04
N GLY A 856 5.17 29.04 62.04
CA GLY A 856 5.01 30.49 61.78
C GLY A 856 5.18 30.88 60.28
N VAL A 857 4.32 31.67 59.61
CA VAL A 857 3.12 32.48 59.96
C VAL A 857 2.16 32.58 58.74
N ALA A 858 0.92 33.03 58.98
CA ALA A 858 -0.24 33.28 58.08
C ALA A 858 0.01 34.31 56.91
N ALA A 859 -0.95 34.77 56.07
CA ALA A 859 -2.42 34.84 56.18
C ALA A 859 -3.18 35.16 54.84
N VAL A 860 -4.51 34.92 54.81
CA VAL A 860 -5.61 35.82 54.32
C VAL A 860 -5.37 36.60 52.99
N SER A 861 -6.07 36.40 51.86
CA SER A 861 -7.52 36.57 51.54
C SER A 861 -7.72 36.46 49.99
N GLY A 862 -8.91 36.42 49.35
CA GLY A 862 -10.32 36.35 49.76
C GLY A 862 -11.28 36.62 48.56
N VAL A 863 -12.62 36.52 48.76
CA VAL A 863 -13.79 37.20 48.10
C VAL A 863 -13.82 37.39 46.56
N GLY A 864 -14.89 37.17 45.79
CA GLY A 864 -16.30 36.77 46.02
C GLY A 864 -17.04 36.60 44.66
N HIS A 865 -18.08 35.76 44.54
CA HIS A 865 -19.54 36.06 44.62
C HIS A 865 -20.24 36.70 43.38
N GLY A 866 -21.27 36.01 42.86
CA GLY A 866 -22.44 36.53 42.11
C GLY A 866 -22.33 36.65 40.58
N GLU A 867 -23.43 36.69 39.80
CA GLU A 867 -24.77 36.09 39.96
C GLU A 867 -25.59 36.12 38.64
N SER A 868 -26.66 35.31 38.57
CA SER A 868 -27.86 35.29 37.68
C SER A 868 -27.99 36.15 36.38
N GLY A 869 -28.63 35.58 35.35
CA GLY A 869 -29.28 36.34 34.25
C GLY A 869 -30.07 35.48 33.24
N ASP A 870 -31.39 35.65 33.16
CA ASP A 870 -32.33 34.82 32.37
C ASP A 870 -32.90 35.50 31.10
N GLY A 871 -33.08 34.71 30.03
CA GLY A 871 -34.12 34.87 28.98
C GLY A 871 -34.04 36.07 28.02
N PRO A 872 -35.03 36.25 27.11
CA PRO A 872 -36.22 35.42 26.84
C PRO A 872 -36.25 34.78 25.43
N ALA A 873 -37.41 34.27 24.99
CA ALA A 873 -37.64 33.57 23.70
C ALA A 873 -38.80 34.20 22.87
N THR A 874 -39.37 33.44 21.89
CA THR A 874 -40.45 33.74 20.89
C THR A 874 -39.98 34.22 19.50
N ALA A 875 -40.71 34.01 18.39
CA ALA A 875 -41.64 32.94 17.97
C ALA A 875 -41.94 33.04 16.44
N ASP A 876 -42.32 31.90 15.83
CA ASP A 876 -43.15 31.63 14.62
C ASP A 876 -43.33 32.68 13.49
N LEU A 877 -43.20 32.23 12.22
CA LEU A 877 -44.33 32.01 11.27
C LEU A 877 -43.87 31.59 9.84
N GLU A 878 -44.79 30.88 9.16
CA GLU A 878 -45.09 30.67 7.71
C GLU A 878 -44.17 31.29 6.62
N SER A 879 -43.99 30.71 5.42
CA SER A 879 -45.02 30.10 4.54
C SER A 879 -44.50 29.03 3.54
N GLU A 880 -45.42 28.51 2.71
CA GLU A 880 -45.23 27.52 1.64
C GLU A 880 -44.55 28.09 0.37
N ASP A 881 -44.06 27.22 -0.51
CA ASP A 881 -44.30 27.34 -1.96
C ASP A 881 -44.21 25.97 -2.68
N VAL A 882 -44.87 25.81 -3.83
CA VAL A 882 -45.01 24.55 -4.59
C VAL A 882 -44.79 24.78 -6.10
N GLY A 883 -44.00 23.90 -6.73
CA GLY A 883 -43.74 23.87 -8.18
C GLY A 883 -43.00 22.57 -8.52
N ASP A 884 -43.67 21.45 -8.82
CA ASP A 884 -44.51 21.17 -9.98
C ASP A 884 -43.70 21.08 -11.29
N ALA A 885 -43.90 19.98 -12.03
CA ALA A 885 -43.16 19.65 -13.25
C ALA A 885 -44.00 19.91 -14.50
N PRO A 886 -43.40 19.88 -15.69
CA PRO A 886 -44.07 19.21 -16.79
C PRO A 886 -43.15 18.29 -17.64
N PRO A 887 -43.69 17.20 -18.22
CA PRO A 887 -42.98 16.28 -19.12
C PRO A 887 -43.15 16.61 -20.61
N ILE A 888 -42.34 15.99 -21.49
CA ILE A 888 -42.60 15.64 -22.91
C ILE A 888 -41.43 14.74 -23.42
N ASP A 889 -41.59 13.94 -24.50
CA ASP A 889 -42.31 12.66 -24.60
C ASP A 889 -42.32 12.14 -26.07
N ASN A 890 -42.34 10.82 -26.28
CA ASN A 890 -42.44 10.04 -27.54
C ASN A 890 -41.30 10.01 -28.58
N ALA A 891 -41.29 8.85 -29.29
CA ALA A 891 -40.56 8.40 -30.49
C ALA A 891 -39.24 7.65 -30.21
N ASP A 892 -39.17 6.31 -30.22
CA ASP A 892 -39.68 5.26 -31.15
C ASP A 892 -39.13 5.36 -32.58
N GLU A 893 -38.22 4.44 -32.93
CA GLU A 893 -38.07 3.91 -34.30
C GLU A 893 -37.34 2.54 -34.25
N ASP A 894 -38.08 1.44 -34.38
CA ASP A 894 -37.54 0.08 -34.54
C ASP A 894 -37.09 -0.17 -35.99
N VAL A 895 -35.98 -0.90 -36.18
CA VAL A 895 -35.66 -1.55 -37.46
C VAL A 895 -35.05 -2.94 -37.22
N ASP A 896 -35.77 -3.97 -37.69
CA ASP A 896 -35.43 -5.39 -37.52
C ASP A 896 -34.35 -5.93 -38.48
N ASP A 897 -33.78 -7.07 -38.06
CA ASP A 897 -33.21 -8.19 -38.83
C ASP A 897 -32.39 -7.96 -40.11
N PHE A 898 -31.16 -8.50 -40.10
CA PHE A 898 -30.72 -9.35 -41.22
C PHE A 898 -29.74 -10.45 -40.78
N TRP A 899 -30.19 -11.71 -40.81
CA TRP A 899 -29.33 -12.89 -40.66
C TRP A 899 -28.61 -13.24 -41.96
N SER A 900 -27.33 -13.64 -41.90
CA SER A 900 -26.84 -14.91 -42.53
C SER A 900 -25.32 -15.17 -42.47
N ILE A 901 -24.97 -16.38 -42.00
CA ILE A 901 -23.96 -17.32 -42.56
C ILE A 901 -22.48 -16.87 -42.59
N GLY A 902 -21.63 -17.64 -41.90
CA GLY A 902 -20.16 -17.50 -41.94
C GLY A 902 -19.38 -18.60 -41.21
N ALA A 903 -19.77 -19.87 -41.36
CA ALA A 903 -19.13 -20.99 -40.65
C ALA A 903 -17.99 -21.64 -41.44
N PHE A 904 -16.84 -21.90 -40.82
CA PHE A 904 -15.80 -22.78 -41.38
C PHE A 904 -14.88 -23.43 -40.33
N GLY A 905 -14.63 -24.74 -40.52
CA GLY A 905 -13.31 -25.36 -40.29
C GLY A 905 -12.89 -25.73 -38.86
N LEU A 906 -13.02 -27.03 -38.50
CA LEU A 906 -12.07 -27.65 -37.57
C LEU A 906 -10.73 -27.88 -38.29
N ALA A 907 -9.64 -27.90 -37.52
CA ALA A 907 -8.51 -28.80 -37.76
C ALA A 907 -7.92 -29.23 -36.41
N VAL A 908 -7.75 -30.54 -36.22
CA VAL A 908 -7.06 -31.16 -35.08
C VAL A 908 -6.09 -32.20 -35.64
N ALA A 909 -4.87 -32.21 -35.12
CA ALA A 909 -3.94 -33.33 -35.10
C ALA A 909 -3.25 -33.26 -33.71
N ASP A 910 -3.26 -34.25 -32.83
CA ASP A 910 -3.33 -35.73 -32.94
C ASP A 910 -1.99 -36.37 -33.38
N ASP A 911 -1.43 -37.19 -32.48
CA ASP A 911 -0.29 -38.11 -32.67
C ASP A 911 -0.21 -39.06 -31.45
N SER A 912 0.04 -40.36 -31.67
CA SER A 912 -0.16 -41.48 -30.73
C SER A 912 1.12 -42.33 -30.50
N GLU A 913 1.23 -43.35 -29.65
CA GLU A 913 0.27 -44.13 -28.81
C GLU A 913 0.58 -43.89 -27.29
N ASP A 914 0.46 -44.74 -26.25
CA ASP A 914 0.23 -46.19 -26.06
C ASP A 914 -0.40 -46.47 -24.65
N GLU A 915 -0.73 -47.73 -24.35
CA GLU A 915 -1.41 -48.31 -23.18
C GLU A 915 -0.43 -48.90 -22.10
N PRO A 916 -0.84 -49.66 -21.06
CA PRO A 916 -2.04 -49.61 -20.19
C PRO A 916 -1.73 -49.77 -18.66
N LEU A 917 -2.79 -49.84 -17.82
CA LEU A 917 -2.77 -50.23 -16.39
C LEU A 917 -2.65 -51.76 -16.18
N PRO A 918 -2.25 -52.24 -14.99
CA PRO A 918 -3.23 -52.59 -13.93
C PRO A 918 -2.77 -52.16 -12.51
N PHE A 919 -3.57 -52.25 -11.43
CA PHE A 919 -4.87 -52.89 -11.21
C PHE A 919 -5.74 -52.03 -10.26
#